data_AF-A0AA89BTP1-F1
#
_entry.id   AF-A0AA89BTP1-F1
#
_cell.length_a   1.000
_cell.length_b   1.000
_cell.length_c   1.000
_cell.angle_alpha   90.00
_cell.angle_beta   90.00
_cell.angle_gamma   90.00
#
_symmetry.space_group_name_H-M   'P 1'
#
loop_
_entity.id
_entity.type
_entity.pdbx_description
1 polymer ?
#
loop_
_entity_poly.entity_id
_entity_poly.type
_entity_poly.pdbx_seq_one_letter_code
_entity_poly.pdbx_strand_id
1 'polypeptide(L)'
;MKDTFSVPQSKQIHILNKGTPIAWKSGPPFGIILNCTPESLMELCVAFVDGVLTMDEDLMVHRISYIETEGTAASLTSQIHDPCVMSDERQDVQTEHTSEWSNESLADSASILNVDMQGLPDPDVESVDMDNEPEDTFDLVDTGSGEAPCDIQYSPRASDKMQNLTKSEMKPPNVLIYCGMKDAKRKFENLKSLLEECLNCDRYVIYHLPHEQIHNTPWAENTELLLISAENLYDKSDEVFCQYYENKGKIISFGSNMDSMFVPRREVRRKKGVAIVNYDSFVSAKLLCGRYVYESSKSSKETSSMAHLAFDDQDQVVMLKLTKLGKTVTDKGDTVATPRGMAILSQVLLDQDPTDVATSSDVFNELKSSNTQRLDILRHLLEHLQMDCTKVSVPAFTPCHLLTREETLKKVFYNSFSSRLKDNILKSVSVSLSFVHGNTADVPRPSPSLLPVLLQSDSVYRQYFDEGTYWHNLKSRTLGNVIMYTDVLPTTMSLFDGLQFSIPKSVGLIAIAGRQTQGKGRGGNVWLSPPGCAMFSLHVNFDVDSNLGRTASFLQHITSLAVVEGVRSMPGYEEIDLRLKWPNDLYYSDKMKFGGVIVKSTIMDKQCHAIIGCGFNVSNSNPTICINDLIRRHNKENVDTLPEVTKEQLIARTVTVMEELIDEFQREGHEKFCSAYYKRWLHSGSKVRLESEGNIEVTIQGLDTYGYLLVSKSDGTMVSVQPDGNSFDIMRNLITLKANP
;
A
#
# COMPACT_ATOMS: atom_id res chain seq x y z
N MET A 1 9.37 20.98 -41.06
CA MET A 1 10.82 21.19 -40.87
C MET A 1 11.05 21.31 -39.38
N LYS A 2 11.61 20.25 -38.80
CA LYS A 2 12.12 20.24 -37.43
C LYS A 2 13.52 20.83 -37.52
N ASP A 3 13.75 21.98 -36.92
CA ASP A 3 15.09 22.35 -36.51
C ASP A 3 15.22 21.98 -35.04
N THR A 4 15.72 20.76 -34.84
CA THR A 4 16.34 20.30 -33.61
C THR A 4 17.46 21.26 -33.24
N PHE A 5 17.33 21.96 -32.12
CA PHE A 5 18.49 22.48 -31.40
C PHE A 5 19.27 21.28 -30.86
N SER A 6 20.13 20.69 -31.70
CA SER A 6 21.19 19.80 -31.23
C SER A 6 22.26 20.67 -30.59
N VAL A 7 22.34 20.63 -29.26
CA VAL A 7 23.51 21.14 -28.53
C VAL A 7 24.73 20.35 -29.03
N PRO A 8 25.86 20.99 -29.40
CA PRO A 8 27.04 20.28 -29.88
C PRO A 8 27.52 19.24 -28.86
N GLN A 9 27.84 18.02 -29.32
CA GLN A 9 28.39 16.92 -28.51
C GLN A 9 29.65 17.30 -27.69
N SER A 10 30.31 18.41 -28.03
CA SER A 10 31.51 18.90 -27.35
C SER A 10 31.26 19.66 -26.04
N LYS A 11 30.02 19.70 -25.51
CA LYS A 11 29.69 20.39 -24.25
C LYS A 11 28.90 19.59 -23.22
N GLN A 12 28.54 18.32 -23.51
CA GLN A 12 27.87 17.49 -22.51
C GLN A 12 28.90 16.96 -21.50
N ILE A 13 28.60 17.16 -20.21
CA ILE A 13 29.41 16.63 -19.12
C ILE A 13 28.71 15.36 -18.63
N HIS A 14 29.37 14.22 -18.82
CA HIS A 14 28.90 12.95 -18.30
C HIS A 14 29.18 12.88 -16.79
N ILE A 15 28.18 12.52 -16.00
CA ILE A 15 28.26 12.59 -14.53
C ILE A 15 29.35 11.66 -13.97
N LEU A 16 29.56 10.50 -14.60
CA LEU A 16 30.62 9.54 -14.24
C LEU A 16 32.04 10.01 -14.62
N ASN A 17 32.18 11.05 -15.44
CA ASN A 17 33.50 11.64 -15.74
C ASN A 17 33.98 12.57 -14.61
N LYS A 18 33.08 12.95 -13.70
CA LYS A 18 33.31 13.93 -12.63
C LYS A 18 33.04 13.36 -11.25
N GLY A 19 32.64 12.11 -11.13
CA GLY A 19 32.42 11.45 -9.85
C GLY A 19 32.32 9.95 -9.96
N THR A 20 32.60 9.27 -8.85
CA THR A 20 32.50 7.82 -8.72
C THR A 20 31.14 7.47 -8.10
N PRO A 21 30.34 6.59 -8.71
CA PRO A 21 29.04 6.22 -8.18
C PRO A 21 29.18 5.37 -6.90
N ILE A 22 28.43 5.72 -5.87
CA ILE A 22 28.41 5.04 -4.56
C ILE A 22 27.16 4.17 -4.41
N ALA A 23 26.04 4.61 -4.97
CA ALA A 23 24.78 3.87 -4.93
C ALA A 23 23.89 4.24 -6.10
N TRP A 24 23.02 3.29 -6.46
CA TRP A 24 22.06 3.43 -7.54
C TRP A 24 20.67 3.12 -7.02
N LYS A 25 19.70 3.93 -7.44
CA LYS A 25 18.28 3.64 -7.29
C LYS A 25 17.78 3.09 -8.62
N SER A 26 17.65 1.76 -8.69
CA SER A 26 17.02 1.08 -9.82
C SER A 26 15.50 1.24 -9.72
N GLY A 27 14.96 2.24 -10.40
CA GLY A 27 13.51 2.47 -10.49
C GLY A 27 13.14 3.95 -10.55
N PRO A 28 12.09 4.35 -11.29
CA PRO A 28 11.73 5.75 -11.47
C PRO A 28 11.34 6.48 -10.17
N PRO A 29 11.77 7.74 -9.97
CA PRO A 29 12.85 8.38 -10.73
C PRO A 29 14.18 7.69 -10.41
N PHE A 30 14.91 7.34 -11.48
CA PHE A 30 16.27 6.82 -11.40
C PHE A 30 17.13 7.84 -10.66
N GLY A 31 18.00 7.35 -9.79
CA GLY A 31 18.88 8.18 -8.99
C GLY A 31 20.23 7.53 -8.83
N ILE A 32 21.25 8.37 -8.75
CA ILE A 32 22.64 7.99 -8.54
C ILE A 32 23.16 8.84 -7.39
N ILE A 33 23.89 8.23 -6.48
CA ILE A 33 24.68 8.92 -5.45
C ILE A 33 26.12 8.88 -5.94
N LEU A 34 26.75 10.04 -6.06
CA LEU A 34 28.13 10.17 -6.55
C LEU A 34 29.04 10.75 -5.49
N ASN A 35 30.23 10.18 -5.38
CA ASN A 35 31.37 10.79 -4.72
C ASN A 35 32.14 11.64 -5.73
N CYS A 36 32.46 12.89 -5.42
CA CYS A 36 33.23 13.76 -6.31
C CYS A 36 34.06 14.76 -5.50
N THR A 37 35.13 15.30 -6.10
CA THR A 37 35.93 16.36 -5.46
C THR A 37 35.15 17.69 -5.44
N PRO A 38 35.48 18.66 -4.56
CA PRO A 38 34.83 19.98 -4.56
C PRO A 38 34.88 20.70 -5.91
N GLU A 39 35.98 20.58 -6.65
CA GLU A 39 36.12 21.13 -8.00
C GLU A 39 35.17 20.45 -8.97
N SER A 40 35.08 19.12 -8.90
CA SER A 40 34.20 18.33 -9.75
C SER A 40 32.72 18.57 -9.43
N LEU A 41 32.37 18.76 -8.16
CA LEU A 41 31.04 19.17 -7.71
C LEU A 41 30.66 20.53 -8.32
N MET A 42 31.58 21.50 -8.32
CA MET A 42 31.31 22.81 -8.90
C MET A 42 31.06 22.71 -10.42
N GLU A 43 31.85 21.90 -11.13
CA GLU A 43 31.63 21.65 -12.56
C GLU A 43 30.31 20.90 -12.83
N LEU A 44 29.94 19.92 -12.00
CA LEU A 44 28.66 19.21 -12.09
C LEU A 44 27.47 20.16 -11.85
N CYS A 45 27.57 21.05 -10.88
CA CYS A 45 26.54 22.07 -10.60
C CYS A 45 26.39 23.05 -11.76
N VAL A 46 27.50 23.54 -12.34
CA VAL A 46 27.47 24.41 -13.53
C VAL A 46 26.85 23.66 -14.71
N ALA A 47 27.26 22.42 -14.96
CA ALA A 47 26.71 21.58 -16.02
C ALA A 47 25.20 21.31 -15.87
N PHE A 48 24.73 21.13 -14.63
CA PHE A 48 23.33 20.95 -14.31
C PHE A 48 22.52 22.22 -14.59
N VAL A 49 23.01 23.39 -14.16
CA VAL A 49 22.37 24.70 -14.40
C VAL A 49 22.32 25.02 -15.89
N ASP A 50 23.38 24.70 -16.64
CA ASP A 50 23.46 24.93 -18.08
C ASP A 50 22.69 23.89 -18.91
N GLY A 51 22.10 22.87 -18.27
CA GLY A 51 21.31 21.82 -18.92
C GLY A 51 22.12 20.86 -19.80
N VAL A 52 23.41 20.69 -19.48
CA VAL A 52 24.36 19.86 -20.24
C VAL A 52 24.88 18.65 -19.45
N LEU A 53 24.31 18.34 -18.29
CA LEU A 53 24.67 17.20 -17.44
C LEU A 53 23.88 15.92 -17.78
N THR A 54 24.58 14.82 -18.05
CA THR A 54 23.98 13.52 -18.45
C THR A 54 24.47 12.34 -17.60
N MET A 55 23.67 11.27 -17.46
CA MET A 55 24.01 10.07 -16.66
C MET A 55 24.42 8.84 -17.48
N ASP A 56 23.79 8.63 -18.64
CA ASP A 56 24.09 7.65 -19.68
C ASP A 56 23.57 8.23 -21.01
N GLU A 57 23.87 7.60 -22.15
CA GLU A 57 23.30 7.99 -23.45
C GLU A 57 21.75 8.06 -23.32
N ASP A 58 21.20 9.27 -23.43
CA ASP A 58 19.77 9.64 -23.34
C ASP A 58 19.17 9.95 -21.95
N LEU A 59 19.90 9.86 -20.82
CA LEU A 59 19.37 10.22 -19.50
C LEU A 59 19.84 11.60 -19.02
N MET A 60 18.91 12.57 -19.07
CA MET A 60 19.09 13.93 -18.55
C MET A 60 18.86 14.01 -17.04
N VAL A 61 19.74 14.71 -16.32
CA VAL A 61 19.58 14.95 -14.89
C VAL A 61 18.55 16.06 -14.67
N HIS A 62 17.39 15.73 -14.09
CA HIS A 62 16.30 16.71 -13.86
C HIS A 62 16.37 17.43 -12.50
N ARG A 63 17.06 16.86 -11.51
CA ARG A 63 17.16 17.42 -10.15
C ARG A 63 18.37 16.87 -9.41
N ILE A 64 19.09 17.74 -8.71
CA ILE A 64 20.00 17.37 -7.62
C ILE A 64 19.19 17.37 -6.31
N SER A 65 19.10 16.23 -5.64
CA SER A 65 18.19 16.05 -4.49
C SER A 65 18.80 16.50 -3.17
N TYR A 66 20.08 16.19 -2.95
CA TYR A 66 20.88 16.61 -1.81
C TYR A 66 22.37 16.61 -2.21
N ILE A 67 23.17 17.39 -1.48
CA ILE A 67 24.63 17.40 -1.58
C ILE A 67 25.14 17.24 -0.15
N GLU A 68 26.03 16.28 0.05
CA GLU A 68 26.70 16.04 1.34
C GLU A 68 28.21 16.21 1.13
N THR A 69 28.85 16.97 2.00
CA THR A 69 30.28 17.28 1.91
C THR A 69 31.02 16.66 3.09
N GLU A 70 32.04 15.84 2.82
CA GLU A 70 32.93 15.30 3.85
C GLU A 70 34.27 16.04 3.83
N GLY A 71 34.67 16.64 4.96
CA GLY A 71 35.97 17.30 5.10
C GLY A 71 35.99 18.39 6.18
N THR A 72 37.18 18.82 6.59
CA THR A 72 37.37 20.01 7.45
C THR A 72 37.37 21.27 6.59
N ALA A 73 36.64 22.30 7.02
CA ALA A 73 36.68 23.61 6.39
C ALA A 73 38.12 24.16 6.43
N ALA A 74 38.81 24.16 5.29
CA ALA A 74 40.03 24.94 5.16
C ALA A 74 39.63 26.41 5.31
N SER A 75 40.24 27.09 6.28
CA SER A 75 40.00 28.51 6.57
C SER A 75 40.22 29.34 5.30
N LEU A 76 39.14 29.72 4.61
CA LEU A 76 39.13 30.61 3.44
C LEU A 76 39.36 32.08 3.85
N THR A 77 40.34 32.33 4.73
CA THR A 77 40.66 33.68 5.25
C THR A 77 42.11 34.09 5.06
N SER A 78 42.90 33.39 4.26
CA SER A 78 44.28 33.79 3.96
C SER A 78 44.55 34.02 2.48
N GLN A 79 43.66 34.72 1.77
CA GLN A 79 44.01 35.23 0.43
C GLN A 79 43.11 36.37 -0.11
N ILE A 80 42.85 37.42 0.68
CA ILE A 80 42.43 38.71 0.11
C ILE A 80 43.13 39.84 0.87
N HIS A 81 44.36 40.14 0.44
CA HIS A 81 44.94 41.47 0.61
C HIS A 81 44.95 42.11 -0.79
N ASP A 82 44.00 43.00 -1.06
CA ASP A 82 44.30 44.32 -1.62
C ASP A 82 43.05 45.24 -1.58
N PRO A 83 43.17 46.53 -1.18
CA PRO A 83 42.04 47.44 -0.97
C PRO A 83 41.86 48.44 -2.12
N CYS A 84 40.65 48.52 -2.69
CA CYS A 84 40.14 49.68 -3.43
C CYS A 84 38.66 49.43 -3.80
N VAL A 85 37.71 50.36 -3.84
CA VAL A 85 37.53 51.77 -3.45
C VAL A 85 36.06 52.07 -3.86
N MET A 86 35.31 52.80 -3.01
CA MET A 86 34.03 53.51 -3.31
C MET A 86 32.81 52.63 -3.67
N SER A 87 31.56 52.96 -3.33
CA SER A 87 30.92 54.03 -2.56
C SER A 87 29.43 53.67 -2.46
N ASP A 88 28.83 54.03 -1.32
CA ASP A 88 27.43 54.43 -1.08
C ASP A 88 26.39 54.22 -2.19
N GLU A 89 25.24 53.62 -1.86
CA GLU A 89 24.12 54.40 -1.31
C GLU A 89 23.04 53.51 -0.68
N ARG A 90 22.61 53.95 0.49
CA ARG A 90 21.56 53.41 1.36
C ARG A 90 20.18 53.76 0.80
N GLN A 91 19.16 52.96 1.10
CA GLN A 91 18.12 53.43 2.03
C GLN A 91 17.20 52.30 2.51
N ASP A 92 17.29 52.11 3.83
CA ASP A 92 16.42 51.36 4.71
C ASP A 92 14.97 51.87 4.73
N VAL A 93 14.02 50.97 4.98
CA VAL A 93 12.99 51.23 6.00
C VAL A 93 12.80 49.97 6.86
N GLN A 94 12.95 50.20 8.17
CA GLN A 94 12.98 49.28 9.29
C GLN A 94 11.61 48.74 9.71
N THR A 95 11.59 47.56 10.34
CA THR A 95 11.18 47.31 11.75
C THR A 95 11.24 45.79 12.01
N GLU A 96 12.27 45.28 12.71
CA GLU A 96 12.32 45.02 14.18
C GLU A 96 11.31 43.92 14.63
N HIS A 97 11.67 42.78 15.24
CA HIS A 97 12.78 42.42 16.15
C HIS A 97 12.98 40.89 16.25
N THR A 98 14.26 40.47 16.35
CA THR A 98 14.89 39.42 17.22
C THR A 98 14.32 37.98 17.25
N SER A 99 15.08 36.89 17.16
CA SER A 99 16.49 36.64 17.51
C SER A 99 16.99 35.30 16.93
N GLU A 100 18.22 35.34 16.40
CA GLU A 100 19.29 34.34 16.47
C GLU A 100 19.01 32.89 16.03
N TRP A 101 19.37 32.64 14.77
CA TRP A 101 19.78 31.32 14.29
C TRP A 101 21.20 31.03 14.79
N SER A 102 21.32 30.11 15.74
CA SER A 102 22.60 29.48 16.05
C SER A 102 22.85 28.33 15.07
N ASN A 103 23.83 28.53 14.20
CA ASN A 103 24.54 27.46 13.51
C ASN A 103 25.38 26.71 14.55
N GLU A 104 24.91 25.56 15.03
CA GLU A 104 25.74 24.54 15.68
C GLU A 104 24.94 23.23 15.81
N SER A 105 25.12 22.32 14.84
CA SER A 105 25.00 20.86 14.98
C SER A 105 25.13 20.22 13.58
N LEU A 106 26.30 20.40 12.97
CA LEU A 106 26.78 19.62 11.82
C LEU A 106 28.14 19.05 12.21
N ALA A 107 28.11 17.99 13.01
CA ALA A 107 29.20 17.04 13.24
C ALA A 107 28.66 15.99 14.21
N ASP A 108 28.39 14.79 13.69
CA ASP A 108 28.72 13.49 14.33
C ASP A 108 27.91 12.39 13.66
N SER A 109 28.42 11.99 12.49
CA SER A 109 28.27 10.65 11.92
C SER A 109 29.45 10.48 10.97
N ALA A 110 30.62 10.29 11.55
CA ALA A 110 31.84 9.98 10.82
C ALA A 110 31.86 8.49 10.47
N SER A 111 31.84 8.17 9.18
CA SER A 111 32.30 6.88 8.64
C SER A 111 33.50 7.16 7.76
N ILE A 112 34.70 6.80 8.19
CA ILE A 112 35.92 6.91 7.38
C ILE A 112 36.64 5.56 7.31
N LEU A 113 36.75 5.10 6.05
CA LEU A 113 37.79 4.31 5.38
C LEU A 113 38.17 2.93 5.92
N ASN A 114 37.91 1.90 5.10
CA ASN A 114 38.79 0.75 5.00
C ASN A 114 39.83 0.98 3.89
N VAL A 115 41.06 0.67 4.28
CA VAL A 115 42.32 0.74 3.57
C VAL A 115 42.38 -0.27 2.43
N ASP A 116 42.84 0.18 1.26
CA ASP A 116 43.30 -0.68 0.17
C ASP A 116 44.54 -1.48 0.61
N MET A 117 44.47 -2.80 0.50
CA MET A 117 45.62 -3.70 0.48
C MET A 117 45.59 -4.48 -0.83
N GLN A 118 46.30 -3.99 -1.84
CA GLN A 118 46.80 -4.81 -2.94
C GLN A 118 48.25 -5.17 -2.67
N GLY A 119 48.58 -6.45 -2.72
CA GLY A 119 49.95 -6.92 -2.83
C GLY A 119 50.12 -8.43 -2.67
N LEU A 120 50.65 -9.05 -3.74
CA LEU A 120 51.36 -10.35 -3.82
C LEU A 120 50.52 -11.57 -4.32
N PRO A 121 51.15 -12.61 -4.90
CA PRO A 121 51.27 -12.80 -6.35
C PRO A 121 50.66 -14.15 -6.82
N ASP A 122 50.63 -14.35 -8.14
CA ASP A 122 50.32 -15.64 -8.81
C ASP A 122 50.98 -16.86 -8.16
N PRO A 123 50.31 -18.01 -8.20
CA PRO A 123 51.00 -19.28 -8.36
C PRO A 123 50.50 -20.05 -9.59
N ASP A 124 51.46 -20.23 -10.49
CA ASP A 124 51.76 -21.39 -11.32
C ASP A 124 50.68 -22.46 -11.57
N VAL A 125 50.43 -22.61 -12.88
CA VAL A 125 49.82 -23.77 -13.52
C VAL A 125 50.78 -24.95 -13.46
N GLU A 126 50.37 -26.04 -12.79
CA GLU A 126 50.91 -27.38 -13.07
C GLU A 126 49.78 -28.37 -13.37
N SER A 127 49.88 -28.96 -14.56
CA SER A 127 49.12 -30.07 -15.10
C SER A 127 49.59 -31.40 -14.52
N VAL A 128 48.68 -32.25 -14.05
CA VAL A 128 48.91 -33.69 -13.93
C VAL A 128 47.64 -34.46 -14.28
N ASP A 129 47.65 -35.12 -15.43
CA ASP A 129 46.80 -36.27 -15.75
C ASP A 129 47.21 -37.48 -14.91
N MET A 130 46.25 -38.30 -14.45
CA MET A 130 46.40 -39.77 -14.41
C MET A 130 45.11 -40.49 -14.01
N ASP A 131 44.75 -41.45 -14.87
CA ASP A 131 43.71 -42.47 -14.73
C ASP A 131 43.81 -43.32 -13.45
N ASN A 132 42.66 -43.81 -12.95
CA ASN A 132 42.38 -45.25 -12.73
C ASN A 132 41.10 -45.48 -11.89
N GLU A 133 40.18 -46.29 -12.42
CA GLU A 133 39.32 -47.17 -11.60
C GLU A 133 40.14 -48.38 -11.09
N PRO A 134 39.69 -49.10 -10.04
CA PRO A 134 38.76 -50.22 -10.28
C PRO A 134 37.69 -50.44 -9.18
N GLU A 135 36.73 -51.27 -9.58
CA GLU A 135 35.63 -51.91 -8.85
C GLU A 135 36.02 -52.59 -7.53
N ASP A 136 35.10 -52.59 -6.54
CA ASP A 136 34.68 -53.84 -5.89
C ASP A 136 33.33 -53.71 -5.16
N THR A 137 32.45 -54.63 -5.51
CA THR A 137 31.09 -54.93 -5.03
C THR A 137 31.04 -55.47 -3.61
N PHE A 138 29.92 -55.26 -2.88
CA PHE A 138 29.08 -56.36 -2.32
C PHE A 138 27.80 -55.85 -1.61
N ASP A 139 26.67 -56.37 -2.13
CA ASP A 139 25.35 -56.72 -1.56
C ASP A 139 24.64 -55.87 -0.50
N LEU A 140 23.41 -55.45 -0.82
CA LEU A 140 22.22 -55.62 0.04
C LEU A 140 20.91 -55.61 -0.78
N VAL A 141 20.37 -56.81 -0.99
CA VAL A 141 18.96 -57.27 -0.97
C VAL A 141 17.86 -56.42 -1.64
N ASP A 142 17.33 -57.02 -2.71
CA ASP A 142 16.06 -56.79 -3.42
C ASP A 142 14.83 -56.68 -2.49
N THR A 143 14.09 -55.56 -2.59
CA THR A 143 12.62 -55.56 -2.53
C THR A 143 12.05 -54.41 -3.38
N GLY A 144 11.48 -54.77 -4.53
CA GLY A 144 10.18 -54.24 -4.97
C GLY A 144 10.12 -52.81 -5.51
N SER A 145 10.30 -52.70 -6.82
CA SER A 145 9.83 -51.57 -7.65
C SER A 145 8.33 -51.30 -7.43
N GLY A 146 8.03 -50.19 -6.74
CA GLY A 146 6.71 -49.58 -6.68
C GLY A 146 6.78 -48.19 -7.28
N GLU A 147 6.57 -48.09 -8.59
CA GLU A 147 6.19 -46.82 -9.23
C GLU A 147 4.87 -46.36 -8.60
N ALA A 148 4.91 -45.31 -7.78
CA ALA A 148 3.72 -44.64 -7.29
C ALA A 148 3.32 -43.56 -8.33
N PRO A 149 2.11 -43.63 -8.92
CA PRO A 149 1.70 -42.68 -9.94
C PRO A 149 1.45 -41.30 -9.31
N CYS A 150 2.21 -40.29 -9.73
CA CYS A 150 1.85 -38.89 -9.59
C CYS A 150 0.74 -38.55 -10.60
N ASP A 151 -0.46 -39.07 -10.35
CA ASP A 151 -1.69 -38.66 -11.02
C ASP A 151 -2.73 -38.34 -9.96
N ILE A 152 -2.54 -37.23 -9.23
CA ILE A 152 -3.69 -36.55 -8.61
C ILE A 152 -4.29 -35.66 -9.71
N GLN A 153 -5.07 -36.29 -10.59
CA GLN A 153 -6.06 -35.56 -11.36
C GLN A 153 -7.02 -34.88 -10.38
N TYR A 154 -7.03 -33.55 -10.44
CA TYR A 154 -7.96 -32.69 -9.72
C TYR A 154 -9.40 -33.18 -9.95
N SER A 155 -10.02 -33.71 -8.91
CA SER A 155 -11.46 -34.00 -8.90
C SER A 155 -12.21 -32.67 -8.77
N PRO A 156 -13.04 -32.25 -9.74
CA PRO A 156 -13.76 -30.97 -9.71
C PRO A 156 -14.90 -30.94 -8.67
N ARG A 157 -15.04 -31.94 -7.79
CA ARG A 157 -16.28 -32.13 -7.03
C ARG A 157 -16.55 -31.07 -5.96
N ALA A 158 -15.58 -30.23 -5.60
CA ALA A 158 -15.80 -29.06 -4.73
C ALA A 158 -16.03 -27.74 -5.51
N SER A 159 -15.70 -27.67 -6.80
CA SER A 159 -15.85 -26.44 -7.60
C SER A 159 -17.28 -26.20 -8.11
N ASP A 160 -18.13 -27.23 -8.16
CA ASP A 160 -19.45 -27.16 -8.81
C ASP A 160 -20.57 -26.53 -7.95
N LYS A 161 -20.39 -26.35 -6.64
CA LYS A 161 -21.41 -25.72 -5.76
C LYS A 161 -21.16 -24.24 -5.45
N MET A 162 -20.16 -23.61 -6.08
CA MET A 162 -19.71 -22.26 -5.71
C MET A 162 -19.76 -21.26 -6.87
N GLN A 163 -20.69 -21.45 -7.81
CA GLN A 163 -20.93 -20.54 -8.95
C GLN A 163 -21.72 -19.26 -8.58
N ASN A 164 -22.21 -19.12 -7.34
CA ASN A 164 -23.11 -18.04 -6.92
C ASN A 164 -22.50 -17.03 -5.91
N LEU A 165 -21.17 -16.87 -5.86
CA LEU A 165 -20.55 -15.81 -5.05
C LEU A 165 -20.49 -14.49 -5.84
N THR A 166 -20.74 -13.38 -5.15
CA THR A 166 -20.77 -12.06 -5.77
C THR A 166 -19.38 -11.43 -5.76
N LYS A 167 -19.03 -10.62 -6.78
CA LYS A 167 -17.70 -9.97 -6.89
C LYS A 167 -17.30 -9.18 -5.63
N SER A 168 -18.26 -8.68 -4.84
CA SER A 168 -18.02 -7.92 -3.61
C SER A 168 -17.41 -8.74 -2.47
N GLU A 169 -17.37 -10.08 -2.56
CA GLU A 169 -16.84 -10.95 -1.50
C GLU A 169 -15.33 -11.24 -1.66
N MET A 170 -14.73 -10.87 -2.80
CA MET A 170 -13.35 -11.24 -3.13
C MET A 170 -12.29 -10.22 -2.70
N LYS A 171 -12.66 -8.93 -2.70
CA LYS A 171 -11.82 -7.79 -2.31
C LYS A 171 -12.71 -6.71 -1.68
N PRO A 172 -12.15 -5.83 -0.83
CA PRO A 172 -12.90 -4.67 -0.38
C PRO A 172 -13.37 -3.83 -1.58
N PRO A 173 -14.65 -3.44 -1.63
CA PRO A 173 -15.18 -2.60 -2.70
C PRO A 173 -14.52 -1.21 -2.71
N ASN A 174 -14.17 -0.73 -3.90
CA ASN A 174 -13.57 0.59 -4.08
C ASN A 174 -14.64 1.66 -4.32
N VAL A 175 -14.40 2.85 -3.78
CA VAL A 175 -15.06 4.10 -4.16
C VAL A 175 -14.01 4.94 -4.90
N LEU A 176 -14.24 5.21 -6.17
CA LEU A 176 -13.35 6.01 -6.99
C LEU A 176 -13.84 7.44 -7.11
N ILE A 177 -12.92 8.38 -7.06
CA ILE A 177 -13.18 9.79 -7.26
C ILE A 177 -12.38 10.29 -8.45
N TYR A 178 -13.06 10.82 -9.46
CA TYR A 178 -12.46 11.53 -10.57
C TYR A 178 -12.63 13.05 -10.40
N CYS A 179 -11.51 13.77 -10.27
CA CYS A 179 -11.50 15.22 -9.98
C CYS A 179 -11.11 16.10 -11.18
N GLY A 180 -11.06 15.52 -12.39
CA GLY A 180 -10.52 16.22 -13.56
C GLY A 180 -9.00 16.34 -13.54
N MET A 181 -8.43 17.14 -14.44
CA MET A 181 -6.98 17.32 -14.57
C MET A 181 -6.41 18.46 -13.71
N LYS A 182 -7.25 19.43 -13.32
CA LYS A 182 -6.83 20.65 -12.59
C LYS A 182 -7.16 20.55 -11.11
N ASP A 183 -6.16 20.84 -10.27
CA ASP A 183 -6.24 20.78 -8.80
C ASP A 183 -6.75 19.43 -8.25
N ALA A 184 -6.54 18.36 -9.02
CA ALA A 184 -7.14 17.05 -8.77
C ALA A 184 -6.80 16.50 -7.38
N LYS A 185 -5.53 16.61 -6.98
CA LYS A 185 -5.05 16.15 -5.68
C LYS A 185 -5.75 16.83 -4.51
N ARG A 186 -5.89 18.16 -4.53
CA ARG A 186 -6.55 18.91 -3.44
C ARG A 186 -8.03 18.57 -3.37
N LYS A 187 -8.72 18.56 -4.51
CA LYS A 187 -10.15 18.18 -4.60
C LYS A 187 -10.39 16.77 -4.10
N PHE A 188 -9.49 15.84 -4.46
CA PHE A 188 -9.55 14.46 -4.01
C PHE A 188 -9.47 14.36 -2.49
N GLU A 189 -8.48 14.99 -1.85
CA GLU A 189 -8.34 14.92 -0.38
C GLU A 189 -9.55 15.53 0.35
N ASN A 190 -10.07 16.67 -0.13
CA ASN A 190 -11.25 17.30 0.46
C ASN A 190 -12.48 16.38 0.36
N LEU A 191 -12.74 15.81 -0.81
CA LEU A 191 -13.90 14.94 -1.02
C LEU A 191 -13.73 13.58 -0.34
N LYS A 192 -12.50 13.04 -0.30
CA LYS A 192 -12.17 11.83 0.46
C LYS A 192 -12.50 12.01 1.94
N SER A 193 -12.09 13.11 2.56
CA SER A 193 -12.41 13.39 3.97
C SER A 193 -13.92 13.45 4.22
N LEU A 194 -14.70 14.07 3.32
CA LEU A 194 -16.15 14.12 3.43
C LEU A 194 -16.78 12.72 3.32
N LEU A 195 -16.30 11.90 2.38
CA LEU A 195 -16.82 10.54 2.19
C LEU A 195 -16.45 9.61 3.34
N GLU A 196 -15.28 9.79 3.97
CA GLU A 196 -14.89 9.04 5.17
C GLU A 196 -15.82 9.31 6.38
N GLU A 197 -16.50 10.46 6.41
CA GLU A 197 -17.53 10.76 7.42
C GLU A 197 -18.89 10.13 7.11
N CYS A 198 -19.17 9.84 5.82
CA CYS A 198 -20.45 9.29 5.38
C CYS A 198 -20.45 7.76 5.26
N LEU A 199 -19.35 7.17 4.78
CA LEU A 199 -19.26 5.77 4.43
C LEU A 199 -18.77 4.91 5.60
N ASN A 200 -19.18 3.65 5.61
CA ASN A 200 -18.61 2.65 6.51
C ASN A 200 -17.11 2.44 6.18
N CYS A 201 -16.25 2.99 7.03
CA CYS A 201 -14.78 2.97 6.86
C CYS A 201 -14.16 1.57 6.98
N ASP A 202 -14.89 0.59 7.53
CA ASP A 202 -14.45 -0.81 7.60
C ASP A 202 -14.79 -1.60 6.33
N ARG A 203 -15.53 -1.00 5.40
CA ARG A 203 -16.03 -1.69 4.20
C ARG A 203 -15.39 -1.21 2.91
N TYR A 204 -15.23 0.10 2.74
CA TYR A 204 -14.85 0.70 1.48
C TYR A 204 -13.44 1.26 1.49
N VAL A 205 -12.76 1.18 0.35
CA VAL A 205 -11.51 1.92 0.13
C VAL A 205 -11.74 3.04 -0.86
N ILE A 206 -11.31 4.25 -0.53
CA ILE A 206 -11.49 5.43 -1.38
C ILE A 206 -10.17 5.72 -2.13
N TYR A 207 -10.22 5.74 -3.46
CA TYR A 207 -9.09 6.05 -4.32
C TYR A 207 -9.37 7.19 -5.27
N HIS A 208 -8.33 7.92 -5.63
CA HIS A 208 -8.35 8.84 -6.76
C HIS A 208 -8.29 8.01 -8.05
N LEU A 209 -9.08 8.38 -9.05
CA LEU A 209 -8.95 7.89 -10.43
C LEU A 209 -8.24 8.97 -11.25
N PRO A 210 -6.91 8.86 -11.49
CA PRO A 210 -6.19 9.78 -12.37
C PRO A 210 -6.75 9.74 -13.79
N HIS A 211 -6.65 10.87 -14.50
CA HIS A 211 -7.19 10.99 -15.85
C HIS A 211 -6.55 9.99 -16.83
N GLU A 212 -5.25 9.75 -16.70
CA GLU A 212 -4.48 8.83 -17.54
C GLU A 212 -4.92 7.36 -17.38
N GLN A 213 -5.62 7.05 -16.28
CA GLN A 213 -6.11 5.71 -15.95
C GLN A 213 -7.57 5.47 -16.35
N ILE A 214 -8.27 6.42 -16.97
CA ILE A 214 -9.67 6.19 -17.36
C ILE A 214 -9.78 5.14 -18.46
N HIS A 215 -8.89 5.20 -19.45
CA HIS A 215 -8.89 4.29 -20.60
C HIS A 215 -8.01 3.05 -20.40
N ASN A 216 -7.20 3.05 -19.35
CA ASN A 216 -6.20 2.03 -19.07
C ASN A 216 -6.54 1.36 -17.73
N THR A 217 -6.19 0.09 -17.55
CA THR A 217 -6.39 -0.64 -16.28
C THR A 217 -7.88 -0.97 -16.00
N PRO A 218 -8.21 -2.16 -15.47
CA PRO A 218 -9.61 -2.53 -15.18
C PRO A 218 -10.15 -1.89 -13.88
N TRP A 219 -10.08 -0.56 -13.75
CA TRP A 219 -10.56 0.16 -12.56
C TRP A 219 -12.04 -0.13 -12.26
N ALA A 220 -12.85 -0.33 -13.29
CA ALA A 220 -14.30 -0.56 -13.17
C ALA A 220 -14.68 -1.85 -12.43
N GLU A 221 -13.81 -2.87 -12.37
CA GLU A 221 -14.21 -4.21 -11.94
C GLU A 221 -14.46 -4.36 -10.43
N ASN A 222 -13.70 -3.64 -9.61
CA ASN A 222 -13.82 -3.64 -8.15
C ASN A 222 -14.42 -2.32 -7.63
N THR A 223 -14.89 -1.46 -8.53
CA THR A 223 -15.48 -0.16 -8.17
C THR A 223 -16.96 -0.33 -7.89
N GLU A 224 -17.34 -0.07 -6.66
CA GLU A 224 -18.73 -0.04 -6.22
C GLU A 224 -19.39 1.30 -6.56
N LEU A 225 -18.64 2.40 -6.46
CA LEU A 225 -19.12 3.75 -6.72
C LEU A 225 -18.05 4.59 -7.42
N LEU A 226 -18.44 5.30 -8.47
CA LEU A 226 -17.65 6.35 -9.12
C LEU A 226 -18.27 7.72 -8.82
N LEU A 227 -17.50 8.63 -8.21
CA LEU A 227 -17.86 10.03 -8.06
C LEU A 227 -17.11 10.88 -9.09
N ILE A 228 -17.84 11.77 -9.75
CA ILE A 228 -17.31 12.68 -10.78
C ILE A 228 -17.44 14.11 -10.25
N SER A 229 -16.29 14.67 -9.86
CA SER A 229 -16.11 16.05 -9.40
C SER A 229 -15.37 16.85 -10.49
N ALA A 230 -15.99 16.93 -11.66
CA ALA A 230 -15.44 17.64 -12.83
C ALA A 230 -16.55 18.15 -13.75
N GLU A 231 -16.57 19.47 -14.01
CA GLU A 231 -17.54 20.09 -14.92
C GLU A 231 -17.37 19.58 -16.37
N ASN A 232 -16.13 19.43 -16.83
CA ASN A 232 -15.82 19.02 -18.20
C ASN A 232 -15.03 17.71 -18.21
N LEU A 233 -15.53 16.74 -18.96
CA LEU A 233 -14.81 15.51 -19.32
C LEU A 233 -14.15 15.65 -20.70
N TYR A 234 -13.01 14.99 -20.88
CA TYR A 234 -12.20 15.00 -22.11
C TYR A 234 -11.92 13.57 -22.59
N ASP A 235 -11.35 13.43 -23.77
CA ASP A 235 -10.84 12.16 -24.31
C ASP A 235 -11.85 11.00 -24.34
N LYS A 236 -13.15 11.31 -24.46
CA LYS A 236 -14.26 10.34 -24.40
C LYS A 236 -14.40 9.63 -23.05
N SER A 237 -13.93 10.26 -21.96
CA SER A 237 -14.11 9.75 -20.61
C SER A 237 -15.59 9.55 -20.23
N ASP A 238 -16.46 10.40 -20.77
CA ASP A 238 -17.92 10.33 -20.66
C ASP A 238 -18.50 9.02 -21.24
N GLU A 239 -17.99 8.56 -22.39
CA GLU A 239 -18.37 7.27 -22.98
C GLU A 239 -17.99 6.11 -22.05
N VAL A 240 -16.79 6.14 -21.46
CA VAL A 240 -16.29 5.08 -20.55
C VAL A 240 -17.12 5.04 -19.26
N PHE A 241 -17.40 6.20 -18.66
CA PHE A 241 -18.23 6.28 -17.45
C PHE A 241 -19.68 5.85 -17.72
N CYS A 242 -20.22 6.19 -18.89
CA CYS A 242 -21.51 5.66 -19.33
C CYS A 242 -21.49 4.14 -19.45
N GLN A 243 -20.44 3.56 -20.02
CA GLN A 243 -20.29 2.11 -20.10
C GLN A 243 -20.22 1.45 -18.72
N TYR A 244 -19.54 2.07 -17.75
CA TYR A 244 -19.53 1.62 -16.36
C TYR A 244 -20.94 1.61 -15.75
N TYR A 245 -21.72 2.69 -15.91
CA TYR A 245 -23.13 2.73 -15.50
C TYR A 245 -23.97 1.62 -16.17
N GLU A 246 -23.74 1.37 -17.47
CA GLU A 246 -24.47 0.34 -18.20
C GLU A 246 -24.15 -1.09 -17.75
N ASN A 247 -22.98 -1.28 -17.13
CA ASN A 247 -22.45 -2.53 -16.61
C ASN A 247 -22.63 -2.69 -15.09
N LYS A 248 -23.77 -2.24 -14.52
CA LYS A 248 -24.10 -2.31 -13.08
C LYS A 248 -23.34 -1.35 -12.17
N GLY A 249 -22.62 -0.38 -12.73
CA GLY A 249 -21.94 0.66 -11.98
C GLY A 249 -22.90 1.64 -11.29
N LYS A 250 -22.40 2.25 -10.21
CA LYS A 250 -23.07 3.34 -9.48
C LYS A 250 -22.30 4.63 -9.69
N ILE A 251 -22.99 5.72 -10.04
CA ILE A 251 -22.36 7.02 -10.31
C ILE A 251 -23.01 8.12 -9.47
N ILE A 252 -22.18 9.03 -8.93
CA ILE A 252 -22.62 10.38 -8.56
C ILE A 252 -21.87 11.37 -9.44
N SER A 253 -22.61 12.22 -10.14
CA SER A 253 -22.06 13.30 -10.97
C SER A 253 -22.43 14.65 -10.36
N PHE A 254 -21.42 15.51 -10.13
CA PHE A 254 -21.61 16.88 -9.66
C PHE A 254 -21.37 17.87 -10.79
N GLY A 255 -22.45 18.31 -11.44
CA GLY A 255 -22.43 19.37 -12.44
C GLY A 255 -21.68 19.04 -13.73
N SER A 256 -21.44 17.77 -14.03
CA SER A 256 -20.62 17.36 -15.19
C SER A 256 -21.36 17.52 -16.52
N ASN A 257 -20.62 17.78 -17.61
CA ASN A 257 -21.16 17.79 -18.96
C ASN A 257 -21.73 16.44 -19.42
N MET A 258 -21.24 15.33 -18.83
CA MET A 258 -21.76 13.99 -19.05
C MET A 258 -23.24 13.84 -18.70
N ASP A 259 -23.77 14.65 -17.78
CA ASP A 259 -25.18 14.58 -17.36
C ASP A 259 -26.14 14.68 -18.55
N SER A 260 -25.74 15.44 -19.58
CA SER A 260 -26.51 15.63 -20.82
C SER A 260 -26.68 14.35 -21.65
N MET A 261 -25.83 13.33 -21.45
CA MET A 261 -25.99 12.01 -22.06
C MET A 261 -27.17 11.24 -21.47
N PHE A 262 -27.59 11.58 -20.24
CA PHE A 262 -28.68 10.92 -19.53
C PHE A 262 -29.98 11.72 -19.56
N VAL A 263 -29.89 13.03 -19.34
CA VAL A 263 -31.04 13.93 -19.24
C VAL A 263 -30.68 15.29 -19.84
N PRO A 264 -31.52 15.88 -20.70
CA PRO A 264 -31.31 17.24 -21.19
C PRO A 264 -31.21 18.24 -20.04
N ARG A 265 -30.36 19.25 -20.22
CA ARG A 265 -30.14 20.30 -19.23
C ARG A 265 -30.17 21.67 -19.90
N ARG A 266 -30.69 22.65 -19.16
CA ARG A 266 -30.81 24.04 -19.62
C ARG A 266 -30.05 24.97 -18.72
N GLU A 267 -29.34 25.92 -19.31
CA GLU A 267 -28.61 26.93 -18.54
C GLU A 267 -29.59 27.95 -17.92
N VAL A 268 -29.34 28.31 -16.67
CA VAL A 268 -30.11 29.29 -15.91
C VAL A 268 -29.16 30.28 -15.24
N ARG A 269 -29.58 31.54 -15.15
CA ARG A 269 -28.81 32.57 -14.45
C ARG A 269 -29.11 32.50 -12.94
N ARG A 270 -28.09 32.17 -12.15
CA ARG A 270 -28.18 32.17 -10.68
C ARG A 270 -27.38 33.32 -10.08
N LYS A 271 -27.93 33.96 -9.04
CA LYS A 271 -27.24 35.04 -8.33
C LYS A 271 -26.17 34.41 -7.42
N LYS A 272 -24.89 34.74 -7.67
CA LYS A 272 -23.73 34.24 -6.89
C LYS A 272 -23.60 32.70 -6.82
N GLY A 273 -24.29 31.97 -7.69
CA GLY A 273 -24.26 30.49 -7.69
C GLY A 273 -24.93 29.81 -6.50
N VAL A 274 -25.67 30.53 -5.64
CA VAL A 274 -26.35 29.95 -4.48
C VAL A 274 -27.86 29.91 -4.72
N ALA A 275 -28.50 28.81 -4.33
CA ALA A 275 -29.95 28.67 -4.34
C ALA A 275 -30.43 27.99 -3.05
N ILE A 276 -31.71 28.22 -2.69
CA ILE A 276 -32.36 27.41 -1.66
C ILE A 276 -32.77 26.10 -2.34
N VAL A 277 -32.27 24.99 -1.83
CA VAL A 277 -32.54 23.65 -2.35
C VAL A 277 -33.43 22.92 -1.37
N ASN A 278 -34.56 22.42 -1.87
CA ASN A 278 -35.49 21.58 -1.14
C ASN A 278 -35.24 20.11 -1.53
N TYR A 279 -34.67 19.34 -0.61
CA TYR A 279 -34.33 17.92 -0.77
C TYR A 279 -35.34 17.03 -0.04
N ASP A 280 -35.92 16.05 -0.75
CA ASP A 280 -36.93 15.08 -0.27
C ASP A 280 -38.07 15.68 0.58
N SER A 281 -38.46 16.93 0.32
CA SER A 281 -39.53 17.68 1.02
C SER A 281 -39.28 18.01 2.50
N PHE A 282 -38.18 17.57 3.13
CA PHE A 282 -37.91 17.81 4.56
C PHE A 282 -36.61 18.57 4.87
N VAL A 283 -35.69 18.70 3.90
CA VAL A 283 -34.50 19.56 4.06
C VAL A 283 -34.61 20.75 3.13
N SER A 284 -34.49 21.96 3.68
CA SER A 284 -34.34 23.19 2.91
C SER A 284 -33.04 23.87 3.34
N ALA A 285 -32.10 24.04 2.39
CA ALA A 285 -30.76 24.55 2.69
C ALA A 285 -30.25 25.49 1.59
N LYS A 286 -29.42 26.47 1.96
CA LYS A 286 -28.75 27.35 1.00
C LYS A 286 -27.48 26.66 0.49
N LEU A 287 -27.51 26.20 -0.75
CA LEU A 287 -26.42 25.38 -1.31
C LEU A 287 -25.87 25.98 -2.60
N LEU A 288 -24.59 25.70 -2.84
CA LEU A 288 -23.95 26.03 -4.10
C LEU A 288 -24.52 25.17 -5.22
N CYS A 289 -24.96 25.82 -6.28
CA CYS A 289 -25.53 25.18 -7.46
C CYS A 289 -24.74 25.59 -8.71
N GLY A 290 -24.57 24.64 -9.63
CA GLY A 290 -24.07 24.89 -10.97
C GLY A 290 -24.98 25.81 -11.77
N ARG A 291 -24.67 26.02 -13.04
CA ARG A 291 -25.42 26.93 -13.94
C ARG A 291 -26.54 26.25 -14.72
N TYR A 292 -26.78 24.96 -14.52
CA TYR A 292 -27.80 24.21 -15.24
C TYR A 292 -28.94 23.74 -14.32
N VAL A 293 -30.07 23.39 -14.94
CA VAL A 293 -31.19 22.62 -14.36
C VAL A 293 -31.53 21.48 -15.30
N TYR A 294 -32.13 20.41 -14.78
CA TYR A 294 -32.55 19.28 -15.60
C TYR A 294 -33.96 19.50 -16.16
N GLU A 295 -34.17 19.10 -17.41
CA GLU A 295 -35.48 19.17 -18.06
C GLU A 295 -36.26 17.87 -17.82
N SER A 296 -37.34 17.95 -17.03
CA SER A 296 -38.08 16.79 -16.49
C SER A 296 -38.94 16.01 -17.49
N SER A 297 -38.99 16.41 -18.77
CA SER A 297 -40.03 15.93 -19.69
C SER A 297 -39.71 14.63 -20.44
N LYS A 298 -38.43 14.23 -20.58
CA LYS A 298 -38.00 13.00 -21.26
C LYS A 298 -36.64 12.53 -20.74
N SER A 299 -36.51 11.26 -20.32
CA SER A 299 -35.18 10.63 -20.23
C SER A 299 -34.66 10.40 -21.65
N SER A 300 -33.36 10.58 -21.89
CA SER A 300 -32.77 10.28 -23.21
C SER A 300 -32.67 8.78 -23.46
N LYS A 301 -32.64 7.96 -22.39
CA LYS A 301 -32.60 6.50 -22.43
C LYS A 301 -33.97 5.92 -22.01
N GLU A 302 -34.70 5.30 -22.95
CA GLU A 302 -36.08 4.79 -22.78
C GLU A 302 -36.24 3.70 -21.69
N THR A 303 -35.15 3.09 -21.22
CA THR A 303 -35.18 1.93 -20.30
C THR A 303 -34.83 2.25 -18.84
N SER A 304 -34.75 3.53 -18.46
CA SER A 304 -34.35 3.95 -17.12
C SER A 304 -35.51 4.64 -16.38
N SER A 305 -35.75 4.24 -15.12
CA SER A 305 -36.66 4.96 -14.24
C SER A 305 -35.96 6.21 -13.68
N MET A 306 -36.66 7.34 -13.67
CA MET A 306 -36.16 8.62 -13.16
C MET A 306 -36.97 9.06 -11.94
N ALA A 307 -36.29 9.48 -10.87
CA ALA A 307 -36.88 10.06 -9.68
C ALA A 307 -36.24 11.43 -9.39
N HIS A 308 -37.06 12.42 -9.04
CA HIS A 308 -36.58 13.75 -8.66
C HIS A 308 -36.27 13.75 -7.17
N LEU A 309 -35.05 14.15 -6.80
CA LEU A 309 -34.61 14.16 -5.39
C LEU A 309 -34.63 15.57 -4.79
N ALA A 310 -34.39 16.59 -5.61
CA ALA A 310 -34.35 17.97 -5.13
C ALA A 310 -34.77 19.00 -6.18
N PHE A 311 -35.35 20.08 -5.68
CA PHE A 311 -35.80 21.24 -6.44
C PHE A 311 -35.15 22.51 -5.88
N ASP A 312 -34.88 23.50 -6.74
CA ASP A 312 -34.50 24.83 -6.28
C ASP A 312 -35.73 25.69 -5.90
N ASP A 313 -35.50 26.94 -5.50
CA ASP A 313 -36.51 27.91 -5.09
C ASP A 313 -37.44 28.37 -6.23
N GLN A 314 -37.16 27.94 -7.47
CA GLN A 314 -37.98 28.19 -8.65
C GLN A 314 -38.67 26.91 -9.14
N ASP A 315 -38.77 25.89 -8.28
CA ASP A 315 -39.32 24.55 -8.56
C ASP A 315 -38.62 23.85 -9.73
N GLN A 316 -37.38 24.23 -10.05
CA GLN A 316 -36.60 23.56 -11.10
C GLN A 316 -35.87 22.35 -10.52
N VAL A 317 -35.82 21.26 -11.29
CA VAL A 317 -35.16 20.03 -10.86
C VAL A 317 -33.64 20.20 -10.88
N VAL A 318 -33.01 20.04 -9.72
CA VAL A 318 -31.55 20.18 -9.55
C VAL A 318 -30.86 18.89 -9.13
N MET A 319 -31.59 17.88 -8.68
CA MET A 319 -31.05 16.54 -8.44
C MET A 319 -32.00 15.46 -8.95
N LEU A 320 -31.41 14.44 -9.59
CA LEU A 320 -32.11 13.30 -10.16
C LEU A 320 -31.44 11.99 -9.76
N LYS A 321 -32.26 10.97 -9.51
CA LYS A 321 -31.84 9.57 -9.48
C LYS A 321 -32.32 8.86 -10.74
N LEU A 322 -31.41 8.16 -11.39
CA LEU A 322 -31.66 7.32 -12.56
C LEU A 322 -31.35 5.87 -12.20
N THR A 323 -32.29 4.97 -12.46
CA THR A 323 -32.08 3.52 -12.30
C THR A 323 -32.35 2.83 -13.62
N LYS A 324 -31.33 2.17 -14.17
CA LYS A 324 -31.50 1.32 -15.35
C LYS A 324 -32.16 0.01 -14.90
N LEU A 325 -33.29 -0.36 -15.50
CA LEU A 325 -33.96 -1.60 -15.18
C LEU A 325 -33.54 -2.70 -16.16
N GLY A 326 -32.99 -3.78 -15.63
CA GLY A 326 -32.77 -5.04 -16.33
C GLY A 326 -33.93 -6.01 -16.11
N LYS A 327 -33.98 -7.07 -16.91
CA LYS A 327 -34.85 -8.23 -16.69
C LYS A 327 -33.99 -9.38 -16.16
N THR A 328 -34.29 -9.90 -14.97
CA THR A 328 -33.67 -11.12 -14.42
C THR A 328 -34.73 -12.19 -14.30
N VAL A 329 -34.45 -13.39 -14.81
CA VAL A 329 -35.30 -14.57 -14.62
C VAL A 329 -34.94 -15.19 -13.27
N THR A 330 -35.90 -15.30 -12.38
CA THR A 330 -35.75 -15.97 -11.08
C THR A 330 -35.68 -17.49 -11.27
N ASP A 331 -35.21 -18.22 -10.25
CA ASP A 331 -35.14 -19.69 -10.26
C ASP A 331 -36.51 -20.37 -10.46
N LYS A 332 -37.61 -19.62 -10.30
CA LYS A 332 -38.99 -20.06 -10.55
C LYS A 332 -39.52 -19.73 -11.95
N GLY A 333 -38.70 -19.12 -12.81
CA GLY A 333 -39.07 -18.73 -14.17
C GLY A 333 -39.72 -17.34 -14.29
N ASP A 334 -40.00 -16.65 -13.18
CA ASP A 334 -40.58 -15.30 -13.20
C ASP A 334 -39.53 -14.26 -13.58
N THR A 335 -39.90 -13.30 -14.43
CA THR A 335 -39.01 -12.18 -14.80
C THR A 335 -39.22 -11.00 -13.85
N VAL A 336 -38.22 -10.68 -13.03
CA VAL A 336 -38.23 -9.53 -12.12
C VAL A 336 -37.36 -8.42 -12.67
N ALA A 337 -37.84 -7.18 -12.59
CA ALA A 337 -37.05 -6.00 -12.94
C ALA A 337 -35.97 -5.79 -11.87
N THR A 338 -34.70 -5.86 -12.24
CA THR A 338 -33.56 -5.67 -11.32
C THR A 338 -32.74 -4.44 -11.72
N PRO A 339 -32.26 -3.63 -10.76
CA PRO A 339 -31.36 -2.52 -11.06
C PRO A 339 -30.08 -3.01 -11.75
N ARG A 340 -29.79 -2.46 -12.93
CA ARG A 340 -28.61 -2.76 -13.75
C ARG A 340 -27.61 -1.62 -13.83
N GLY A 341 -27.85 -0.52 -13.13
CA GLY A 341 -27.02 0.67 -13.09
C GLY A 341 -27.77 1.78 -12.36
N MET A 342 -27.08 2.52 -11.50
CA MET A 342 -27.68 3.63 -10.75
C MET A 342 -26.83 4.90 -10.92
N ALA A 343 -27.46 6.03 -11.16
CA ALA A 343 -26.78 7.31 -11.26
C ALA A 343 -27.55 8.36 -10.48
N ILE A 344 -26.82 9.19 -9.74
CA ILE A 344 -27.34 10.44 -9.19
C ILE A 344 -26.65 11.57 -9.94
N LEU A 345 -27.46 12.43 -10.56
CA LEU A 345 -26.99 13.62 -11.24
C LEU A 345 -27.37 14.82 -10.38
N SER A 346 -26.39 15.62 -9.99
CA SER A 346 -26.58 16.74 -9.07
C SER A 346 -26.02 18.03 -9.67
N GLN A 347 -26.89 19.02 -9.86
CA GLN A 347 -26.47 20.39 -10.11
C GLN A 347 -26.15 21.13 -8.80
N VAL A 348 -26.38 20.51 -7.64
CA VAL A 348 -25.93 21.01 -6.35
C VAL A 348 -24.53 20.45 -6.09
N LEU A 349 -23.57 21.33 -5.88
CA LEU A 349 -22.14 21.02 -5.87
C LEU A 349 -21.67 20.65 -4.46
N LEU A 350 -22.16 19.51 -3.97
CA LEU A 350 -21.85 18.96 -2.63
C LEU A 350 -20.41 18.46 -2.49
N ASP A 351 -19.63 18.51 -3.57
CA ASP A 351 -18.22 18.18 -3.66
C ASP A 351 -17.27 19.39 -3.48
N GLN A 352 -17.78 20.62 -3.66
CA GLN A 352 -16.94 21.83 -3.64
C GLN A 352 -16.80 22.43 -2.23
N ASP A 353 -15.59 22.66 -1.75
CA ASP A 353 -15.38 23.33 -0.45
C ASP A 353 -15.90 24.78 -0.50
N PRO A 354 -16.80 25.21 0.41
CA PRO A 354 -17.27 26.59 0.48
C PRO A 354 -16.15 27.63 0.51
N THR A 355 -14.99 27.32 1.08
CA THR A 355 -13.82 28.20 1.17
C THR A 355 -13.21 28.48 -0.20
N ASP A 356 -13.28 27.53 -1.13
CA ASP A 356 -12.68 27.64 -2.46
C ASP A 356 -13.56 28.44 -3.45
N VAL A 357 -14.87 28.49 -3.19
CA VAL A 357 -15.88 28.95 -4.15
C VAL A 357 -16.65 30.18 -3.71
N ALA A 358 -16.62 30.53 -2.42
CA ALA A 358 -17.33 31.69 -1.92
C ALA A 358 -16.72 33.01 -2.44
N THR A 359 -17.51 33.76 -3.21
CA THR A 359 -17.09 35.06 -3.77
C THR A 359 -17.09 36.19 -2.76
N SER A 360 -17.66 35.99 -1.57
CA SER A 360 -17.72 36.99 -0.48
C SER A 360 -17.93 36.33 0.87
N SER A 361 -17.56 37.03 1.96
CA SER A 361 -17.74 36.55 3.34
C SER A 361 -19.20 36.18 3.66
N ASP A 362 -20.17 36.95 3.14
CA ASP A 362 -21.59 36.64 3.32
C ASP A 362 -21.97 35.28 2.70
N VAL A 363 -21.50 35.01 1.48
CA VAL A 363 -21.77 33.72 0.79
C VAL A 363 -21.10 32.57 1.53
N PHE A 364 -19.85 32.79 1.99
CA PHE A 364 -19.15 31.80 2.79
C PHE A 364 -19.93 31.44 4.07
N ASN A 365 -20.40 32.45 4.81
CA ASN A 365 -21.18 32.24 6.03
C ASN A 365 -22.51 31.54 5.75
N GLU A 366 -23.19 31.89 4.65
CA GLU A 366 -24.42 31.21 4.23
C GLU A 366 -24.17 29.73 3.92
N LEU A 367 -23.15 29.41 3.11
CA LEU A 367 -22.80 28.02 2.77
C LEU A 367 -22.37 27.24 4.01
N LYS A 368 -21.51 27.85 4.85
CA LYS A 368 -21.03 27.24 6.10
C LYS A 368 -22.18 26.92 7.06
N SER A 369 -23.20 27.77 7.12
CA SER A 369 -24.39 27.52 7.96
C SER A 369 -25.20 26.30 7.52
N SER A 370 -25.02 25.85 6.26
CA SER A 370 -25.70 24.69 5.67
C SER A 370 -24.83 23.43 5.63
N ASN A 371 -23.64 23.42 6.27
CA ASN A 371 -22.71 22.29 6.19
C ASN A 371 -23.29 20.97 6.74
N THR A 372 -24.07 21.02 7.82
CA THR A 372 -24.72 19.83 8.38
C THR A 372 -25.71 19.25 7.38
N GLN A 373 -26.58 20.09 6.82
CA GLN A 373 -27.55 19.68 5.79
C GLN A 373 -26.86 19.16 4.54
N ARG A 374 -25.75 19.78 4.13
CA ARG A 374 -24.93 19.33 3.00
C ARG A 374 -24.42 17.91 3.21
N LEU A 375 -23.89 17.59 4.41
CA LEU A 375 -23.41 16.27 4.75
C LEU A 375 -24.55 15.24 4.83
N ASP A 376 -25.68 15.62 5.43
CA ASP A 376 -26.87 14.76 5.51
C ASP A 376 -27.43 14.43 4.11
N ILE A 377 -27.49 15.41 3.21
CA ILE A 377 -27.88 15.18 1.82
C ILE A 377 -26.89 14.24 1.15
N LEU A 378 -25.58 14.46 1.26
CA LEU A 378 -24.57 13.57 0.67
C LEU A 378 -24.73 12.12 1.18
N ARG A 379 -24.96 11.92 2.49
CA ARG A 379 -25.24 10.61 3.07
C ARG A 379 -26.50 9.98 2.45
N HIS A 380 -27.60 10.73 2.34
CA HIS A 380 -28.82 10.22 1.73
C HIS A 380 -28.64 9.86 0.25
N LEU A 381 -27.85 10.62 -0.52
CA LEU A 381 -27.50 10.27 -1.90
C LEU A 381 -26.76 8.91 -1.97
N LEU A 382 -25.82 8.67 -1.06
CA LEU A 382 -25.10 7.40 -0.96
C LEU A 382 -26.06 6.24 -0.59
N GLU A 383 -26.97 6.45 0.35
CA GLU A 383 -28.01 5.48 0.73
C GLU A 383 -28.97 5.17 -0.44
N HIS A 384 -29.33 6.18 -1.24
CA HIS A 384 -30.11 5.97 -2.47
C HIS A 384 -29.41 5.09 -3.49
N LEU A 385 -28.07 5.07 -3.49
CA LEU A 385 -27.23 4.16 -4.28
C LEU A 385 -26.95 2.82 -3.57
N GLN A 386 -27.60 2.56 -2.44
CA GLN A 386 -27.43 1.33 -1.64
C GLN A 386 -25.97 1.17 -1.17
N MET A 387 -25.32 2.27 -0.83
CA MET A 387 -24.02 2.27 -0.16
C MET A 387 -24.21 2.07 1.35
N ASP A 388 -23.31 1.34 1.99
CA ASP A 388 -23.32 1.16 3.44
C ASP A 388 -22.75 2.40 4.14
N CYS A 389 -23.65 3.19 4.72
CA CYS A 389 -23.34 4.40 5.47
C CYS A 389 -23.42 4.18 6.99
N THR A 390 -23.32 2.92 7.44
CA THR A 390 -23.34 2.60 8.87
C THR A 390 -22.15 3.28 9.55
N LYS A 391 -22.43 4.15 10.52
CA LYS A 391 -21.38 4.86 11.26
C LYS A 391 -20.61 3.90 12.14
N VAL A 392 -19.32 3.77 11.86
CA VAL A 392 -18.37 3.03 12.69
C VAL A 392 -17.57 4.00 13.54
N SER A 393 -17.57 3.81 14.87
CA SER A 393 -16.73 4.59 15.77
C SER A 393 -15.31 4.02 15.77
N VAL A 394 -14.37 4.76 15.20
CA VAL A 394 -12.93 4.47 15.34
C VAL A 394 -12.46 5.11 16.66
N PRO A 395 -11.93 4.34 17.62
CA PRO A 395 -11.43 4.91 18.87
C PRO A 395 -10.26 5.87 18.62
N ALA A 396 -10.01 6.77 19.57
CA ALA A 396 -8.85 7.65 19.53
C ALA A 396 -7.54 6.83 19.60
N PHE A 397 -6.44 7.42 19.13
CA PHE A 397 -5.11 6.80 19.25
C PHE A 397 -4.75 6.49 20.71
N THR A 398 -4.16 5.33 20.93
CA THR A 398 -3.80 4.83 22.27
C THR A 398 -2.29 4.75 22.44
N PRO A 399 -1.77 4.86 23.68
CA PRO A 399 -0.36 4.61 23.96
C PRO A 399 0.07 3.20 23.52
N CYS A 400 1.37 3.06 23.27
CA CYS A 400 2.01 1.77 23.04
C CYS A 400 2.45 1.16 24.37
N HIS A 401 2.25 -0.13 24.57
CA HIS A 401 2.73 -0.90 25.70
C HIS A 401 3.90 -1.78 25.26
N LEU A 402 4.98 -1.77 26.03
CA LEU A 402 6.13 -2.66 25.80
C LEU A 402 6.00 -3.91 26.68
N LEU A 403 5.63 -5.04 26.06
CA LEU A 403 5.35 -6.31 26.73
C LEU A 403 6.47 -7.32 26.46
N THR A 404 6.83 -8.10 27.48
CA THR A 404 7.80 -9.20 27.39
C THR A 404 7.64 -10.12 28.59
N ARG A 405 7.97 -11.42 28.44
CA ARG A 405 8.12 -12.37 29.56
C ARG A 405 9.46 -12.22 30.28
N GLU A 406 10.47 -11.67 29.60
CA GLU A 406 11.83 -11.53 30.10
C GLU A 406 12.21 -10.06 30.22
N GLU A 407 12.29 -9.58 31.46
CA GLU A 407 12.62 -8.18 31.74
C GLU A 407 14.07 -7.81 31.31
N THR A 408 14.95 -8.80 31.21
CA THR A 408 16.30 -8.65 30.63
C THR A 408 16.23 -8.22 29.16
N LEU A 409 15.34 -8.78 28.35
CA LEU A 409 15.16 -8.39 26.96
C LEU A 409 14.66 -6.95 26.83
N LYS A 410 13.79 -6.50 27.75
CA LYS A 410 13.36 -5.09 27.78
C LYS A 410 14.55 -4.15 27.98
N LYS A 411 15.45 -4.47 28.91
CA LYS A 411 16.67 -3.68 29.15
C LYS A 411 17.61 -3.70 27.95
N VAL A 412 17.83 -4.87 27.35
CA VAL A 412 18.66 -5.01 26.14
C VAL A 412 18.09 -4.17 25.00
N PHE A 413 16.78 -4.26 24.76
CA PHE A 413 16.10 -3.44 23.77
C PHE A 413 16.26 -1.95 24.06
N TYR A 414 15.91 -1.48 25.26
CA TYR A 414 15.99 -0.06 25.60
C TYR A 414 17.42 0.51 25.48
N ASN A 415 18.41 -0.23 26.00
CA ASN A 415 19.81 0.20 25.98
C ASN A 415 20.39 0.28 24.56
N SER A 416 19.82 -0.45 23.60
CA SER A 416 20.31 -0.46 22.22
C SER A 416 20.15 0.87 21.48
N PHE A 417 19.23 1.73 21.93
CA PHE A 417 18.96 3.03 21.32
C PHE A 417 18.96 4.19 22.33
N SER A 418 19.17 3.93 23.61
CA SER A 418 19.03 4.95 24.67
C SER A 418 19.96 6.16 24.49
N SER A 419 21.15 5.96 23.91
CA SER A 419 22.10 7.04 23.60
C SER A 419 21.58 8.05 22.56
N ARG A 420 20.55 7.68 21.78
CA ARG A 420 19.95 8.52 20.74
C ARG A 420 18.70 9.27 21.23
N LEU A 421 18.25 9.00 22.45
CA LEU A 421 17.09 9.67 23.03
C LEU A 421 17.43 11.11 23.41
N LYS A 422 16.54 12.04 23.06
CA LYS A 422 16.55 13.42 23.58
C LYS A 422 15.26 13.64 24.35
N ASP A 423 15.36 13.97 25.64
CA ASP A 423 14.21 14.10 26.54
C ASP A 423 13.29 12.86 26.55
N ASN A 424 13.88 11.66 26.52
CA ASN A 424 13.20 10.36 26.37
C ASN A 424 12.42 10.16 25.05
N ILE A 425 12.64 11.02 24.05
CA ILE A 425 12.01 10.94 22.75
C ILE A 425 13.02 10.43 21.72
N LEU A 426 12.64 9.38 21.00
CA LEU A 426 13.28 8.96 19.77
C LEU A 426 12.55 9.62 18.60
N LYS A 427 13.17 10.64 18.00
CA LYS A 427 12.61 11.32 16.83
C LYS A 427 12.78 10.45 15.58
N SER A 428 11.73 10.38 14.76
CA SER A 428 11.76 9.75 13.44
C SER A 428 10.88 10.52 12.45
N VAL A 429 10.93 10.17 11.17
CA VAL A 429 10.17 10.84 10.10
C VAL A 429 8.69 10.48 10.18
N SER A 430 8.39 9.21 10.50
CA SER A 430 7.03 8.68 10.48
C SER A 430 6.30 8.92 11.80
N VAL A 431 6.93 8.58 12.93
CA VAL A 431 6.34 8.74 14.27
C VAL A 431 7.45 8.85 15.32
N SER A 432 7.44 9.92 16.10
CA SER A 432 8.35 10.04 17.23
C SER A 432 7.86 9.18 18.40
N LEU A 433 8.75 8.41 19.02
CA LEU A 433 8.42 7.53 20.15
C LEU A 433 8.86 8.19 21.45
N SER A 434 7.93 8.41 22.38
CA SER A 434 8.20 9.00 23.70
C SER A 434 8.20 7.90 24.76
N PHE A 435 9.37 7.50 25.26
CA PHE A 435 9.49 6.41 26.22
C PHE A 435 9.19 6.89 27.65
N VAL A 436 8.05 6.48 28.19
CA VAL A 436 7.55 6.94 29.50
C VAL A 436 7.92 5.93 30.58
N HIS A 437 8.59 6.43 31.61
CA HIS A 437 8.96 5.69 32.82
C HIS A 437 8.03 6.13 33.96
N GLY A 438 7.36 5.20 34.65
CA GLY A 438 6.58 5.51 35.86
C GLY A 438 5.13 5.92 35.62
N ASN A 439 4.66 6.88 36.43
CA ASN A 439 3.23 7.18 36.67
C ASN A 439 2.48 7.66 35.41
N THR A 440 1.23 7.20 35.24
CA THR A 440 0.41 7.43 34.04
C THR A 440 -0.10 8.87 33.88
N ALA A 441 0.07 9.72 34.90
CA ALA A 441 -0.40 11.10 34.92
C ALA A 441 0.30 12.02 33.90
N ASP A 442 1.55 11.70 33.52
CA ASP A 442 2.37 12.53 32.62
C ASP A 442 2.50 11.93 31.21
N VAL A 443 1.64 10.98 30.83
CA VAL A 443 1.68 10.36 29.49
C VAL A 443 1.21 11.37 28.44
N PRO A 444 2.05 11.73 27.45
CA PRO A 444 1.64 12.63 26.38
C PRO A 444 0.44 12.08 25.61
N ARG A 445 -0.39 12.95 25.04
CA ARG A 445 -1.52 12.48 24.22
C ARG A 445 -1.00 11.82 22.94
N PRO A 446 -1.38 10.56 22.63
CA PRO A 446 -1.02 9.93 21.36
C PRO A 446 -1.57 10.70 20.16
N SER A 447 -0.76 10.79 19.09
CA SER A 447 -1.10 11.46 17.83
C SER A 447 -0.43 10.73 16.65
N PRO A 448 -0.76 11.04 15.40
CA PRO A 448 -0.10 10.43 14.24
C PRO A 448 1.43 10.61 14.22
N SER A 449 1.94 11.69 14.80
CA SER A 449 3.37 12.06 14.78
C SER A 449 4.11 11.79 16.10
N LEU A 450 3.40 11.49 17.20
CA LEU A 450 3.98 11.23 18.51
C LEU A 450 3.23 10.10 19.22
N LEU A 451 3.94 9.01 19.53
CA LEU A 451 3.39 7.86 20.23
C LEU A 451 4.12 7.65 21.57
N PRO A 452 3.42 7.75 22.72
CA PRO A 452 3.97 7.35 24.00
C PRO A 452 4.17 5.83 24.06
N VAL A 453 5.32 5.40 24.54
CA VAL A 453 5.67 3.99 24.77
C VAL A 453 5.82 3.78 26.28
N LEU A 454 4.88 3.05 26.86
CA LEU A 454 4.83 2.72 28.28
C LEU A 454 5.73 1.52 28.57
N LEU A 455 6.77 1.73 29.38
CA LEU A 455 7.72 0.69 29.77
C LEU A 455 7.22 -0.19 30.92
N GLN A 456 6.32 0.34 31.75
CA GLN A 456 5.65 -0.38 32.82
C GLN A 456 4.23 -0.72 32.39
N SER A 457 3.87 -1.99 32.54
CA SER A 457 2.54 -2.50 32.23
C SER A 457 1.78 -2.71 33.53
N ASP A 458 1.46 -1.64 34.25
CA ASP A 458 0.36 -1.73 35.21
C ASP A 458 -0.91 -2.10 34.44
N SER A 459 -1.83 -2.83 35.06
CA SER A 459 -2.95 -3.53 34.42
C SER A 459 -3.97 -2.58 33.76
N VAL A 460 -3.57 -1.94 32.66
CA VAL A 460 -4.44 -1.19 31.78
C VAL A 460 -5.15 -2.20 30.91
N TYR A 461 -6.48 -2.11 30.89
CA TYR A 461 -7.34 -2.91 30.03
C TYR A 461 -6.92 -2.72 28.56
N ARG A 462 -6.43 -3.78 27.92
CA ARG A 462 -6.15 -3.85 26.48
C ARG A 462 -7.40 -4.36 25.78
N GLN A 463 -8.07 -3.50 25.03
CA GLN A 463 -9.39 -3.83 24.47
C GLN A 463 -9.32 -4.92 23.41
N TYR A 464 -8.25 -4.91 22.60
CA TYR A 464 -8.16 -5.75 21.41
C TYR A 464 -7.08 -6.82 21.47
N PHE A 465 -6.44 -7.11 22.60
CA PHE A 465 -5.36 -8.10 22.61
C PHE A 465 -5.25 -8.86 23.92
N ASP A 466 -5.37 -10.19 23.82
CA ASP A 466 -5.12 -11.11 24.91
C ASP A 466 -3.66 -11.59 24.90
N GLU A 467 -2.86 -10.93 25.72
CA GLU A 467 -1.46 -11.26 25.96
C GLU A 467 -1.27 -12.71 26.45
N GLY A 468 -2.17 -13.23 27.29
CA GLY A 468 -2.08 -14.58 27.82
C GLY A 468 -2.20 -15.63 26.71
N THR A 469 -3.15 -15.43 25.80
CA THR A 469 -3.33 -16.30 24.63
C THR A 469 -2.14 -16.24 23.68
N TYR A 470 -1.59 -15.05 23.41
CA TYR A 470 -0.39 -14.92 22.57
C TYR A 470 0.76 -15.72 23.16
N TRP A 471 1.08 -15.49 24.44
CA TRP A 471 2.22 -16.13 25.06
C TRP A 471 2.06 -17.63 25.31
N HIS A 472 0.82 -18.11 25.47
CA HIS A 472 0.55 -19.55 25.56
C HIS A 472 0.94 -20.26 24.25
N ASN A 473 0.73 -19.60 23.12
CA ASN A 473 0.93 -20.16 21.78
C ASN A 473 2.31 -19.88 21.17
N LEU A 474 3.05 -18.89 21.66
CA LEU A 474 4.40 -18.58 21.16
C LEU A 474 5.39 -19.67 21.61
N LYS A 475 6.12 -20.27 20.65
CA LYS A 475 7.18 -21.26 20.90
C LYS A 475 8.52 -20.92 20.22
N SER A 476 8.60 -19.76 19.56
CA SER A 476 9.86 -19.25 19.03
C SER A 476 10.89 -19.05 20.14
N ARG A 477 12.16 -19.15 19.76
CA ARG A 477 13.32 -18.91 20.62
C ARG A 477 13.62 -17.42 20.73
N THR A 478 13.43 -16.65 19.65
CA THR A 478 13.80 -15.24 19.59
C THR A 478 12.69 -14.36 19.05
N LEU A 479 12.13 -14.66 17.88
CA LEU A 479 11.16 -13.80 17.22
C LEU A 479 9.88 -13.65 18.05
N GLY A 480 9.38 -12.42 18.20
CA GLY A 480 8.12 -12.13 18.90
C GLY A 480 8.19 -12.09 20.42
N ASN A 481 9.39 -12.14 21.02
CA ASN A 481 9.59 -12.12 22.47
C ASN A 481 9.39 -10.73 23.10
N VAL A 482 9.57 -9.66 22.34
CA VAL A 482 9.29 -8.28 22.79
C VAL A 482 8.21 -7.68 21.91
N ILE A 483 7.10 -7.28 22.52
CA ILE A 483 5.92 -6.73 21.83
C ILE A 483 5.82 -5.23 22.09
N MET A 484 5.71 -4.44 21.02
CA MET A 484 5.14 -3.10 21.03
C MET A 484 3.66 -3.17 20.65
N TYR A 485 2.78 -3.16 21.65
CA TYR A 485 1.33 -3.29 21.46
C TYR A 485 0.60 -1.95 21.56
N THR A 486 -0.33 -1.68 20.66
CA THR A 486 -1.27 -0.56 20.82
C THR A 486 -2.66 -0.92 20.28
N ASP A 487 -3.71 -0.49 20.98
CA ASP A 487 -5.09 -0.73 20.57
C ASP A 487 -5.39 0.01 19.24
N VAL A 488 -4.98 1.27 19.10
CA VAL A 488 -5.21 2.08 17.90
C VAL A 488 -4.02 2.97 17.55
N LEU A 489 -3.56 2.87 16.29
CA LEU A 489 -2.47 3.68 15.72
C LEU A 489 -2.66 3.84 14.20
N PRO A 490 -1.87 4.69 13.52
CA PRO A 490 -1.87 4.75 12.06
C PRO A 490 -1.44 3.44 11.39
N THR A 491 -0.24 2.92 11.68
CA THR A 491 0.26 1.64 11.15
C THR A 491 1.37 1.06 12.04
N THR A 492 1.45 -0.27 12.15
CA THR A 492 2.52 -0.97 12.89
C THR A 492 3.90 -0.76 12.28
N MET A 493 4.00 -0.61 10.96
CA MET A 493 5.31 -0.47 10.30
C MET A 493 6.05 0.81 10.70
N SER A 494 5.33 1.88 11.05
CA SER A 494 5.99 3.15 11.43
C SER A 494 6.73 3.05 12.76
N LEU A 495 6.40 2.07 13.62
CA LEU A 495 7.08 1.90 14.90
C LEU A 495 8.56 1.52 14.75
N PHE A 496 8.94 0.98 13.60
CA PHE A 496 10.34 0.61 13.33
C PHE A 496 11.17 1.76 12.75
N ASP A 497 10.53 2.87 12.37
CA ASP A 497 11.24 4.04 11.85
C ASP A 497 12.15 4.62 12.94
N GLY A 498 13.44 4.79 12.62
CA GLY A 498 14.47 5.15 13.58
C GLY A 498 14.91 4.05 14.56
N LEU A 499 14.21 2.91 14.67
CA LEU A 499 14.59 1.79 15.55
C LEU A 499 15.30 0.64 14.81
N GLN A 500 14.94 0.38 13.55
CA GLN A 500 15.28 -0.84 12.80
C GLN A 500 16.78 -1.23 12.81
N PHE A 501 17.68 -0.27 12.93
CA PHE A 501 19.13 -0.48 12.93
C PHE A 501 19.75 -0.68 14.31
N SER A 502 19.02 -0.37 15.38
CA SER A 502 19.51 -0.54 16.75
C SER A 502 19.02 -1.83 17.40
N ILE A 503 17.98 -2.47 16.87
CA ILE A 503 17.37 -3.65 17.50
C ILE A 503 18.36 -4.82 17.48
N PRO A 504 18.81 -5.31 18.66
CA PRO A 504 19.66 -6.49 18.71
C PRO A 504 18.91 -7.74 18.26
N LYS A 505 19.60 -8.66 17.59
CA LYS A 505 19.00 -9.91 17.07
C LYS A 505 18.28 -10.72 18.15
N SER A 506 18.78 -10.72 19.38
CA SER A 506 18.21 -11.43 20.53
C SER A 506 16.86 -10.90 21.03
N VAL A 507 16.44 -9.70 20.60
CA VAL A 507 15.19 -9.08 21.08
C VAL A 507 13.96 -9.64 20.38
N GLY A 508 14.05 -9.90 19.07
CA GLY A 508 12.92 -10.36 18.26
C GLY A 508 11.69 -9.44 18.35
N LEU A 509 11.87 -8.15 18.09
CA LEU A 509 10.84 -7.14 18.25
C LEU A 509 9.66 -7.34 17.26
N ILE A 510 8.45 -7.37 17.80
CA ILE A 510 7.19 -7.37 17.05
C ILE A 510 6.32 -6.18 17.46
N ALA A 511 5.74 -5.48 16.50
CA ALA A 511 4.71 -4.48 16.71
C ALA A 511 3.34 -5.10 16.42
N ILE A 512 2.36 -4.98 17.33
CA ILE A 512 1.01 -5.53 17.16
C ILE A 512 -0.02 -4.41 17.33
N ALA A 513 -1.05 -4.40 16.48
CA ALA A 513 -2.13 -3.43 16.52
C ALA A 513 -3.49 -4.10 16.76
N GLY A 514 -4.30 -3.49 17.62
CA GLY A 514 -5.74 -3.78 17.68
C GLY A 514 -6.48 -3.29 16.43
N ARG A 515 -6.15 -2.05 16.00
CA ARG A 515 -6.71 -1.38 14.81
C ARG A 515 -5.68 -0.43 14.19
N GLN A 516 -5.60 -0.42 12.86
CA GLN A 516 -4.82 0.56 12.10
C GLN A 516 -5.76 1.54 11.38
N THR A 517 -5.51 2.84 11.49
CA THR A 517 -6.28 3.86 10.75
C THR A 517 -5.70 4.17 9.37
N GLN A 518 -4.45 3.79 9.12
CA GLN A 518 -3.72 4.00 7.87
C GLN A 518 -2.96 2.72 7.48
N GLY A 519 -3.66 1.57 7.50
CA GLY A 519 -3.10 0.27 7.09
C GLY A 519 -2.56 0.32 5.66
N LYS A 520 -1.37 -0.24 5.44
CA LYS A 520 -0.64 -0.17 4.17
C LYS A 520 -0.59 -1.52 3.47
N GLY A 521 -0.79 -1.52 2.16
CA GLY A 521 -0.53 -2.62 1.23
C GLY A 521 0.55 -2.23 0.20
N ARG A 522 0.83 -3.14 -0.74
CA ARG A 522 1.84 -2.92 -1.79
C ARG A 522 1.36 -1.91 -2.83
N GLY A 523 2.28 -1.11 -3.38
CA GLY A 523 2.01 -0.17 -4.46
C GLY A 523 0.99 0.92 -4.11
N GLY A 524 0.94 1.35 -2.84
CA GLY A 524 0.03 2.39 -2.38
C GLY A 524 -1.38 1.92 -2.02
N ASN A 525 -1.68 0.63 -2.15
CA ASN A 525 -2.98 0.07 -1.74
C ASN A 525 -3.20 0.25 -0.23
N VAL A 526 -4.45 0.44 0.18
CA VAL A 526 -4.87 0.53 1.58
C VAL A 526 -5.26 -0.85 2.11
N TRP A 527 -4.92 -1.13 3.36
CA TRP A 527 -5.39 -2.30 4.10
C TRP A 527 -6.46 -1.88 5.13
N LEU A 528 -7.71 -2.29 4.92
CA LEU A 528 -8.79 -2.08 5.88
C LEU A 528 -8.59 -2.96 7.11
N SER A 529 -8.90 -2.39 8.28
CA SER A 529 -8.54 -2.98 9.58
C SER A 529 -9.75 -3.07 10.53
N PRO A 530 -10.86 -3.71 10.14
CA PRO A 530 -11.98 -3.92 11.05
C PRO A 530 -11.58 -4.78 12.26
N PRO A 531 -12.29 -4.65 13.40
CA PRO A 531 -12.07 -5.52 14.56
C PRO A 531 -12.13 -7.00 14.17
N GLY A 532 -11.09 -7.76 14.53
CA GLY A 532 -10.96 -9.19 14.19
C GLY A 532 -9.78 -9.52 13.26
N CYS A 533 -9.11 -8.51 12.72
CA CYS A 533 -7.87 -8.70 11.97
C CYS A 533 -6.69 -9.05 12.90
N ALA A 534 -5.81 -9.96 12.47
CA ALA A 534 -4.46 -10.09 12.99
C ALA A 534 -3.52 -9.15 12.22
N MET A 535 -2.98 -8.15 12.91
CA MET A 535 -2.12 -7.12 12.30
C MET A 535 -0.85 -6.93 13.12
N PHE A 536 0.29 -7.14 12.47
CA PHE A 536 1.57 -6.98 13.11
C PHE A 536 2.66 -6.60 12.11
N SER A 537 3.76 -6.06 12.62
CA SER A 537 4.99 -5.90 11.86
C SER A 537 6.14 -6.52 12.64
N LEU A 538 6.97 -7.33 12.00
CA LEU A 538 8.09 -8.03 12.61
C LEU A 538 9.41 -7.51 12.05
N HIS A 539 10.40 -7.27 12.92
CA HIS A 539 11.76 -7.00 12.50
C HIS A 539 12.58 -8.30 12.49
N VAL A 540 13.31 -8.52 11.39
CA VAL A 540 14.31 -9.57 11.27
C VAL A 540 15.59 -8.97 10.68
N ASN A 541 16.74 -9.54 11.06
CA ASN A 541 18.01 -9.21 10.45
C ASN A 541 18.88 -10.45 10.22
N PHE A 542 19.72 -10.37 9.19
CA PHE A 542 20.62 -11.43 8.77
C PHE A 542 21.81 -10.85 7.99
N ASP A 543 22.92 -11.57 8.01
CA ASP A 543 24.11 -11.22 7.23
C ASP A 543 23.77 -11.22 5.73
N VAL A 544 24.28 -10.24 4.99
CA VAL A 544 24.09 -10.14 3.52
C VAL A 544 24.65 -11.34 2.77
N ASP A 545 25.66 -12.01 3.35
CA ASP A 545 26.30 -13.20 2.78
C ASP A 545 25.58 -14.50 3.10
N SER A 546 24.58 -14.47 4.00
CA SER A 546 23.75 -15.63 4.29
C SER A 546 22.83 -15.97 3.11
N ASN A 547 22.30 -17.19 3.07
CA ASN A 547 21.38 -17.62 2.01
C ASN A 547 20.19 -16.65 1.88
N LEU A 548 19.56 -16.28 3.01
CA LEU A 548 18.46 -15.31 3.00
C LEU A 548 18.93 -13.87 2.72
N GLY A 549 20.17 -13.53 3.12
CA GLY A 549 20.85 -12.26 2.81
C GLY A 549 20.88 -11.94 1.33
N ARG A 550 21.30 -12.94 0.54
CA ARG A 550 21.42 -12.83 -0.92
C ARG A 550 20.06 -12.88 -1.63
N THR A 551 19.02 -13.38 -0.96
CA THR A 551 17.70 -13.62 -1.56
C THR A 551 16.56 -13.09 -0.68
N ALA A 552 16.71 -11.86 -0.16
CA ALA A 552 15.79 -11.27 0.83
C ALA A 552 14.32 -11.21 0.36
N SER A 553 14.07 -11.22 -0.95
CA SER A 553 12.75 -11.36 -1.58
C SER A 553 11.98 -12.60 -1.15
N PHE A 554 12.65 -13.69 -0.73
CA PHE A 554 11.97 -14.87 -0.17
C PHE A 554 11.25 -14.61 1.16
N LEU A 555 11.58 -13.54 1.89
CA LEU A 555 10.91 -13.22 3.16
C LEU A 555 9.39 -13.11 3.03
N GLN A 556 8.87 -12.58 1.94
CA GLN A 556 7.42 -12.50 1.73
C GLN A 556 6.80 -13.90 1.57
N HIS A 557 7.51 -14.83 0.92
CA HIS A 557 7.07 -16.20 0.70
C HIS A 557 7.14 -17.01 1.99
N ILE A 558 8.26 -16.88 2.73
CA ILE A 558 8.47 -17.51 4.03
C ILE A 558 7.37 -17.08 5.00
N THR A 559 7.13 -15.77 5.13
CA THR A 559 6.06 -15.25 5.99
C THR A 559 4.69 -15.77 5.57
N SER A 560 4.39 -15.77 4.26
CA SER A 560 3.08 -16.22 3.78
C SER A 560 2.85 -17.71 4.06
N LEU A 561 3.88 -18.55 3.87
CA LEU A 561 3.82 -19.97 4.22
C LEU A 561 3.67 -20.17 5.74
N ALA A 562 4.40 -19.39 6.55
CA ALA A 562 4.34 -19.47 8.00
C ALA A 562 2.93 -19.22 8.55
N VAL A 563 2.15 -18.32 7.94
CA VAL A 563 0.76 -18.07 8.34
C VAL A 563 -0.14 -19.27 8.00
N VAL A 564 0.02 -19.84 6.79
CA VAL A 564 -0.75 -21.02 6.37
C VAL A 564 -0.46 -22.22 7.27
N GLU A 565 0.81 -22.52 7.48
CA GLU A 565 1.23 -23.63 8.34
C GLU A 565 0.98 -23.34 9.82
N GLY A 566 0.98 -22.06 10.24
CA GLY A 566 0.57 -21.65 11.58
C GLY A 566 -0.85 -22.10 11.94
N VAL A 567 -1.76 -22.20 10.95
CA VAL A 567 -3.10 -22.77 11.12
C VAL A 567 -3.11 -24.27 10.84
N ARG A 568 -2.61 -24.70 9.68
CA ARG A 568 -2.79 -26.09 9.20
C ARG A 568 -1.97 -27.13 9.96
N SER A 569 -0.95 -26.72 10.71
CA SER A 569 -0.21 -27.61 11.63
C SER A 569 -0.92 -27.85 12.96
N MET A 570 -2.06 -27.20 13.21
CA MET A 570 -2.86 -27.49 14.40
C MET A 570 -3.62 -28.81 14.20
N PRO A 571 -3.69 -29.69 15.22
CA PRO A 571 -4.41 -30.95 15.11
C PRO A 571 -5.87 -30.74 14.68
N GLY A 572 -6.28 -31.38 13.59
CA GLY A 572 -7.62 -31.30 13.01
C GLY A 572 -7.82 -30.20 11.96
N TYR A 573 -6.86 -29.28 11.78
CA TYR A 573 -6.96 -28.16 10.84
C TYR A 573 -6.28 -28.45 9.49
N GLU A 574 -5.79 -29.67 9.29
CA GLU A 574 -5.00 -30.07 8.13
C GLU A 574 -5.76 -29.83 6.82
N GLU A 575 -7.08 -29.98 6.84
CA GLU A 575 -7.98 -29.85 5.67
C GLU A 575 -8.53 -28.42 5.47
N ILE A 576 -8.17 -27.44 6.31
CA ILE A 576 -8.56 -26.05 6.08
C ILE A 576 -7.81 -25.51 4.85
N ASP A 577 -8.57 -25.16 3.81
CA ASP A 577 -8.05 -24.79 2.48
C ASP A 577 -7.47 -23.36 2.43
N LEU A 578 -6.32 -23.17 3.07
CA LEU A 578 -5.52 -21.95 2.96
C LEU A 578 -4.45 -22.10 1.87
N ARG A 579 -4.37 -21.10 1.00
CA ARG A 579 -3.57 -21.09 -0.23
C ARG A 579 -2.72 -19.83 -0.37
N LEU A 580 -1.68 -19.94 -1.19
CA LEU A 580 -0.71 -18.87 -1.44
C LEU A 580 -0.83 -18.37 -2.88
N LYS A 581 -0.96 -17.06 -3.03
CA LYS A 581 -0.89 -16.38 -4.32
C LYS A 581 0.36 -15.50 -4.35
N TRP A 582 1.24 -15.81 -5.29
CA TRP A 582 2.41 -14.96 -5.58
C TRP A 582 1.99 -13.49 -5.85
N PRO A 583 2.75 -12.50 -5.33
CA PRO A 583 3.95 -12.70 -4.50
C PRO A 583 3.69 -12.94 -3.01
N ASN A 584 2.57 -12.43 -2.49
CA ASN A 584 2.48 -12.10 -1.08
C ASN A 584 1.04 -12.10 -0.52
N ASP A 585 0.09 -12.67 -1.26
CA ASP A 585 -1.31 -12.70 -0.86
C ASP A 585 -1.72 -14.10 -0.40
N LEU A 586 -2.62 -14.16 0.59
CA LEU A 586 -3.17 -15.41 1.10
C LEU A 586 -4.64 -15.53 0.74
N TYR A 587 -5.03 -16.72 0.27
CA TYR A 587 -6.33 -16.99 -0.32
C TYR A 587 -7.00 -18.19 0.34
N TYR A 588 -8.32 -18.16 0.35
CA TYR A 588 -9.16 -19.36 0.43
C TYR A 588 -9.50 -19.79 -0.99
N SER A 589 -9.26 -21.09 -1.28
CA SER A 589 -9.36 -21.63 -2.63
C SER A 589 -8.56 -20.75 -3.62
N ASP A 590 -9.08 -20.50 -4.81
CA ASP A 590 -8.48 -19.68 -5.86
C ASP A 590 -9.06 -18.24 -5.97
N LYS A 591 -10.01 -17.87 -5.09
CA LYS A 591 -10.89 -16.69 -5.30
C LYS A 591 -10.80 -15.62 -4.24
N MET A 592 -10.80 -15.98 -2.96
CA MET A 592 -11.05 -15.00 -1.89
C MET A 592 -9.78 -14.72 -1.10
N LYS A 593 -9.30 -13.48 -1.18
CA LYS A 593 -8.15 -13.02 -0.39
C LYS A 593 -8.58 -12.80 1.05
N PHE A 594 -7.83 -13.36 2.00
CA PHE A 594 -8.03 -13.10 3.43
C PHE A 594 -6.83 -12.38 4.06
N GLY A 595 -5.72 -12.23 3.34
CA GLY A 595 -4.47 -11.83 3.95
C GLY A 595 -3.42 -11.31 2.98
N GLY A 596 -2.47 -10.54 3.49
CA GLY A 596 -1.31 -10.12 2.71
C GLY A 596 -0.10 -9.76 3.57
N VAL A 597 1.08 -9.88 2.95
CA VAL A 597 2.38 -9.55 3.54
C VAL A 597 3.04 -8.44 2.74
N ILE A 598 3.72 -7.51 3.41
CA ILE A 598 4.60 -6.53 2.80
C ILE A 598 5.96 -6.56 3.49
N VAL A 599 7.03 -6.53 2.70
CA VAL A 599 8.39 -6.54 3.22
C VAL A 599 9.09 -5.26 2.77
N LYS A 600 9.74 -4.58 3.72
CA LYS A 600 10.69 -3.51 3.44
C LYS A 600 12.04 -3.91 3.99
N SER A 601 13.05 -3.99 3.14
CA SER A 601 14.41 -4.30 3.54
C SER A 601 15.33 -3.10 3.34
N THR A 602 16.36 -3.00 4.18
CA THR A 602 17.44 -2.02 4.05
C THR A 602 18.74 -2.71 4.45
N ILE A 603 19.79 -2.48 3.67
CA ILE A 603 21.12 -3.03 3.96
C ILE A 603 21.95 -1.96 4.64
N MET A 604 22.57 -2.29 5.76
CA MET A 604 23.49 -1.42 6.52
C MET A 604 24.54 -2.31 7.18
N ASP A 605 25.82 -1.93 7.11
CA ASP A 605 26.93 -2.65 7.79
C ASP A 605 26.96 -4.17 7.58
N LYS A 606 26.79 -4.63 6.33
CA LYS A 606 26.69 -6.06 5.94
C LYS A 606 25.52 -6.82 6.59
N GLN A 607 24.57 -6.13 7.19
CA GLN A 607 23.30 -6.67 7.66
C GLN A 607 22.17 -6.24 6.74
N CYS A 608 21.31 -7.16 6.38
CA CYS A 608 20.00 -6.84 5.81
C CYS A 608 18.98 -6.78 6.94
N HIS A 609 18.40 -5.61 7.17
CA HIS A 609 17.32 -5.38 8.11
C HIS A 609 16.00 -5.40 7.34
N ALA A 610 15.06 -6.25 7.74
CA ALA A 610 13.75 -6.33 7.10
C ALA A 610 12.63 -6.10 8.10
N ILE A 611 11.67 -5.25 7.72
CA ILE A 611 10.40 -5.02 8.40
C ILE A 611 9.31 -5.68 7.59
N ILE A 612 8.66 -6.66 8.21
CA ILE A 612 7.66 -7.53 7.59
C ILE A 612 6.30 -7.15 8.16
N GLY A 613 5.51 -6.39 7.40
CA GLY A 613 4.16 -6.01 7.74
C GLY A 613 3.15 -7.07 7.31
N CYS A 614 2.26 -7.45 8.21
CA CYS A 614 1.30 -8.53 8.07
C CYS A 614 -0.12 -8.03 8.40
N GLY A 615 -1.08 -8.39 7.56
CA GLY A 615 -2.50 -8.16 7.80
C GLY A 615 -3.32 -9.36 7.35
N PHE A 616 -4.05 -9.98 8.28
CA PHE A 616 -4.85 -11.18 8.03
C PHE A 616 -6.24 -11.07 8.68
N ASN A 617 -7.27 -11.47 7.94
CA ASN A 617 -8.64 -11.53 8.45
C ASN A 617 -8.84 -12.84 9.24
N VAL A 618 -9.13 -12.73 10.54
CA VAL A 618 -9.29 -13.92 11.40
C VAL A 618 -10.74 -14.12 11.79
N SER A 619 -11.36 -13.10 12.39
CA SER A 619 -12.76 -13.13 12.85
C SER A 619 -13.63 -11.99 12.29
N ASN A 620 -13.15 -11.31 11.25
CA ASN A 620 -13.85 -10.23 10.55
C ASN A 620 -14.38 -10.68 9.18
N SER A 621 -15.60 -11.21 9.11
CA SER A 621 -16.22 -11.71 7.87
C SER A 621 -16.56 -10.63 6.82
N ASN A 622 -16.32 -9.35 7.13
CA ASN A 622 -16.52 -8.23 6.23
C ASN A 622 -15.29 -7.33 6.26
N PRO A 623 -14.94 -6.68 5.13
CA PRO A 623 -15.63 -6.71 3.83
C PRO A 623 -15.31 -7.94 2.97
N THR A 624 -14.43 -8.82 3.43
CA THR A 624 -14.02 -10.04 2.74
C THR A 624 -13.96 -11.21 3.72
N ILE A 625 -13.73 -12.42 3.22
CA ILE A 625 -13.64 -13.64 4.03
C ILE A 625 -12.56 -13.56 5.13
N CYS A 626 -12.80 -14.26 6.24
CA CYS A 626 -11.83 -14.50 7.31
C CYS A 626 -11.63 -16.00 7.61
N ILE A 627 -10.54 -16.34 8.31
CA ILE A 627 -10.20 -17.74 8.65
C ILE A 627 -11.36 -18.44 9.39
N ASN A 628 -12.01 -17.76 10.33
CA ASN A 628 -13.12 -18.37 11.10
C ASN A 628 -14.37 -18.60 10.25
N ASP A 629 -14.54 -17.95 9.09
CA ASP A 629 -15.60 -18.33 8.15
C ASP A 629 -15.35 -19.73 7.57
N LEU A 630 -14.09 -20.09 7.31
CA LEU A 630 -13.71 -21.40 6.79
C LEU A 630 -13.91 -22.47 7.85
N ILE A 631 -13.50 -22.18 9.09
CA ILE A 631 -13.72 -23.08 10.23
C ILE A 631 -15.22 -23.31 10.47
N ARG A 632 -16.01 -22.23 10.47
CA ARG A 632 -17.47 -22.35 10.59
C ARG A 632 -18.10 -23.14 9.44
N ARG A 633 -17.55 -23.08 8.23
CA ARG A 633 -18.00 -23.91 7.10
C ARG A 633 -17.62 -25.37 7.32
N HIS A 634 -16.37 -25.65 7.66
CA HIS A 634 -15.89 -26.99 8.00
C HIS A 634 -16.78 -27.65 9.08
N ASN A 635 -17.06 -26.92 10.17
CA ASN A 635 -17.90 -27.42 11.28
C ASN A 635 -19.36 -27.68 10.89
N LYS A 636 -19.86 -27.11 9.78
CA LYS A 636 -21.20 -27.42 9.26
C LYS A 636 -21.20 -28.69 8.41
N GLU A 637 -20.06 -29.06 7.84
CA GLU A 637 -19.91 -30.17 6.90
C GLU A 637 -19.35 -31.44 7.56
N ASN A 638 -18.79 -31.31 8.77
CA ASN A 638 -18.12 -32.39 9.49
C ASN A 638 -18.72 -32.61 10.88
N VAL A 639 -18.59 -33.83 11.40
CA VAL A 639 -19.05 -34.21 12.75
C VAL A 639 -18.11 -33.67 13.82
N ASP A 640 -16.80 -33.79 13.57
CA ASP A 640 -15.77 -33.28 14.47
C ASP A 640 -15.61 -31.77 14.25
N THR A 641 -15.99 -30.99 15.25
CA THR A 641 -15.93 -29.52 15.17
C THR A 641 -14.59 -29.00 15.64
N LEU A 642 -14.03 -28.05 14.90
CA LEU A 642 -12.82 -27.32 15.24
C LEU A 642 -13.15 -26.04 16.02
N PRO A 643 -12.38 -25.70 17.06
CA PRO A 643 -12.44 -24.38 17.69
C PRO A 643 -12.18 -23.25 16.69
N GLU A 644 -12.69 -22.06 16.97
CA GLU A 644 -12.28 -20.87 16.21
C GLU A 644 -10.87 -20.42 16.62
N VAL A 645 -10.13 -19.85 15.66
CA VAL A 645 -8.78 -19.34 15.89
C VAL A 645 -8.87 -17.88 16.34
N THR A 646 -8.09 -17.51 17.35
CA THR A 646 -7.93 -16.11 17.75
C THR A 646 -6.78 -15.46 17.00
N LYS A 647 -6.81 -14.13 16.86
CA LYS A 647 -5.73 -13.39 16.22
C LYS A 647 -4.41 -13.52 16.99
N GLU A 648 -4.45 -13.58 18.31
CA GLU A 648 -3.29 -13.76 19.18
C GLU A 648 -2.64 -15.12 18.95
N GLN A 649 -3.47 -16.17 18.87
CA GLN A 649 -3.02 -17.52 18.52
C GLN A 649 -2.39 -17.55 17.13
N LEU A 650 -3.03 -16.92 16.12
CA LEU A 650 -2.50 -16.86 14.76
C LEU A 650 -1.14 -16.15 14.72
N ILE A 651 -1.01 -14.97 15.33
CA ILE A 651 0.25 -14.20 15.31
C ILE A 651 1.35 -15.03 15.98
N ALA A 652 1.11 -15.56 17.18
CA ALA A 652 2.12 -16.33 17.92
C ALA A 652 2.58 -17.58 17.16
N ARG A 653 1.64 -18.34 16.58
CA ARG A 653 1.98 -19.52 15.77
C ARG A 653 2.68 -19.15 14.47
N THR A 654 2.26 -18.07 13.80
CA THR A 654 2.93 -17.57 12.60
C THR A 654 4.38 -17.24 12.88
N VAL A 655 4.66 -16.48 13.93
CA VAL A 655 6.03 -16.08 14.30
C VAL A 655 6.89 -17.29 14.67
N THR A 656 6.30 -18.28 15.34
CA THR A 656 6.98 -19.55 15.68
C THR A 656 7.40 -20.30 14.41
N VAL A 657 6.46 -20.58 13.51
CA VAL A 657 6.73 -21.31 12.26
C VAL A 657 7.67 -20.51 11.36
N MET A 658 7.57 -19.19 11.37
CA MET A 658 8.44 -18.32 10.60
C MET A 658 9.91 -18.44 11.03
N GLU A 659 10.19 -18.52 12.33
CA GLU A 659 11.56 -18.73 12.83
C GLU A 659 12.12 -20.08 12.35
N GLU A 660 11.32 -21.14 12.41
CA GLU A 660 11.69 -22.48 11.92
C GLU A 660 11.98 -22.48 10.41
N LEU A 661 11.13 -21.83 9.62
CA LEU A 661 11.31 -21.73 8.16
C LEU A 661 12.52 -20.87 7.78
N ILE A 662 12.83 -19.80 8.53
CA ILE A 662 14.04 -19.00 8.33
C ILE A 662 15.28 -19.85 8.60
N ASP A 663 15.30 -20.60 9.71
CA ASP A 663 16.41 -21.49 10.03
C ASP A 663 16.62 -22.57 8.95
N GLU A 664 15.54 -23.20 8.49
CA GLU A 664 15.60 -24.21 7.42
C GLU A 664 16.09 -23.58 6.11
N PHE A 665 15.59 -22.40 5.73
CA PHE A 665 16.03 -21.70 4.53
C PHE A 665 17.52 -21.35 4.59
N GLN A 666 18.01 -20.92 5.75
CA GLN A 666 19.44 -20.63 5.92
C GLN A 666 20.31 -21.88 5.79
N ARG A 667 19.83 -23.05 6.22
CA ARG A 667 20.58 -24.31 6.16
C ARG A 667 20.49 -25.00 4.79
N GLU A 668 19.29 -25.12 4.24
CA GLU A 668 18.97 -25.97 3.08
C GLU A 668 18.77 -25.16 1.78
N GLY A 669 18.66 -23.83 1.88
CA GLY A 669 18.44 -22.94 0.74
C GLY A 669 17.02 -22.98 0.16
N HIS A 670 16.87 -22.34 -1.00
CA HIS A 670 15.56 -22.03 -1.58
C HIS A 670 14.84 -23.26 -2.17
N GLU A 671 15.55 -24.26 -2.69
CA GLU A 671 14.95 -25.44 -3.35
C GLU A 671 14.09 -26.25 -2.36
N LYS A 672 14.64 -26.49 -1.16
CA LYS A 672 13.92 -27.17 -0.09
C LYS A 672 12.69 -26.39 0.35
N PHE A 673 12.84 -25.07 0.53
CA PHE A 673 11.73 -24.18 0.86
C PHE A 673 10.62 -24.21 -0.21
N CYS A 674 11.00 -24.09 -1.49
CA CYS A 674 10.05 -24.09 -2.61
C CYS A 674 9.23 -25.38 -2.66
N SER A 675 9.84 -26.52 -2.34
CA SER A 675 9.14 -27.81 -2.26
C SER A 675 8.00 -27.80 -1.22
N ALA A 676 8.17 -27.11 -0.09
CA ALA A 676 7.10 -26.92 0.88
C ALA A 676 6.08 -25.86 0.41
N TYR A 677 6.57 -24.73 -0.11
CA TYR A 677 5.76 -23.61 -0.61
C TYR A 677 4.78 -24.04 -1.72
N TYR A 678 5.23 -24.83 -2.69
CA TYR A 678 4.43 -25.27 -3.83
C TYR A 678 3.30 -26.25 -3.45
N LYS A 679 3.33 -26.87 -2.26
CA LYS A 679 2.19 -27.65 -1.76
C LYS A 679 0.96 -26.76 -1.48
N ARG A 680 1.16 -25.45 -1.29
CA ARG A 680 0.13 -24.50 -0.87
C ARG A 680 -0.16 -23.42 -1.92
N TRP A 681 0.71 -23.19 -2.89
CA TRP A 681 0.51 -22.14 -3.89
C TRP A 681 -0.56 -22.49 -4.93
N LEU A 682 -1.04 -21.48 -5.67
CA LEU A 682 -2.14 -21.61 -6.64
C LEU A 682 -1.70 -21.81 -8.10
N HIS A 683 -0.40 -21.77 -8.39
CA HIS A 683 0.06 -21.36 -9.73
C HIS A 683 0.64 -22.49 -10.59
N SER A 684 0.78 -23.71 -10.07
CA SER A 684 1.40 -24.83 -10.79
C SER A 684 0.81 -25.03 -12.19
N GLY A 685 1.67 -24.93 -13.22
CA GLY A 685 1.29 -25.20 -14.62
C GLY A 685 0.26 -24.23 -15.21
N SER A 686 -0.02 -23.11 -14.53
CA SER A 686 -0.99 -22.13 -15.00
C SER A 686 -0.46 -21.39 -16.23
N LYS A 687 -1.29 -21.30 -17.28
CA LYS A 687 -1.01 -20.49 -18.46
C LYS A 687 -1.47 -19.06 -18.20
N VAL A 688 -0.58 -18.10 -18.37
CA VAL A 688 -0.83 -16.67 -18.16
C VAL A 688 -0.33 -15.84 -19.32
N ARG A 689 -0.82 -14.62 -19.49
CA ARG A 689 -0.31 -13.67 -20.48
C ARG A 689 0.55 -12.59 -19.82
N LEU A 690 1.68 -12.26 -20.43
CA LEU A 690 2.55 -11.17 -19.99
C LEU A 690 2.30 -9.92 -20.84
N GLU A 691 1.64 -8.91 -20.27
CA GLU A 691 1.37 -7.66 -20.98
C GLU A 691 2.66 -6.90 -21.34
N SER A 692 3.65 -6.94 -20.46
CA SER A 692 4.98 -6.32 -20.68
C SER A 692 5.70 -6.84 -21.92
N GLU A 693 5.36 -8.06 -22.36
CA GLU A 693 5.97 -8.75 -23.49
C GLU A 693 5.03 -8.79 -24.70
N GLY A 694 4.10 -7.83 -24.83
CA GLY A 694 3.14 -7.82 -25.94
C GLY A 694 2.02 -8.85 -25.80
N ASN A 695 1.63 -9.16 -24.56
CA ASN A 695 0.52 -10.07 -24.20
C ASN A 695 0.75 -11.54 -24.62
N ILE A 696 2.01 -11.97 -24.62
CA ILE A 696 2.42 -13.36 -24.97
C ILE A 696 1.93 -14.35 -23.90
N GLU A 697 1.41 -15.50 -24.33
CA GLU A 697 1.09 -16.62 -23.45
C GLU A 697 2.37 -17.32 -22.96
N VAL A 698 2.48 -17.49 -21.66
CA VAL A 698 3.56 -18.18 -20.96
C VAL A 698 2.98 -19.16 -19.95
N THR A 699 3.77 -20.14 -19.52
CA THR A 699 3.38 -21.10 -18.48
C THR A 699 4.18 -20.85 -17.21
N ILE A 700 3.52 -20.78 -16.05
CA ILE A 700 4.19 -20.63 -14.76
C ILE A 700 4.92 -21.93 -14.40
N GLN A 701 6.23 -21.80 -14.15
CA GLN A 701 7.12 -22.91 -13.79
C GLN A 701 7.44 -22.95 -12.30
N GLY A 702 7.50 -21.79 -11.64
CA GLY A 702 8.04 -21.74 -10.29
C GLY A 702 8.38 -20.34 -9.83
N LEU A 703 9.26 -20.33 -8.84
CA LEU A 703 10.10 -19.22 -8.44
C LEU A 703 11.52 -19.49 -8.93
N ASP A 704 12.23 -18.43 -9.30
CA ASP A 704 13.67 -18.51 -9.56
C ASP A 704 14.48 -18.49 -8.24
N THR A 705 15.82 -18.48 -8.36
CA THR A 705 16.75 -18.46 -7.24
C THR A 705 16.64 -17.22 -6.35
N TYR A 706 15.94 -16.18 -6.81
CA TYR A 706 15.69 -14.94 -6.08
C TYR A 706 14.21 -14.81 -5.64
N GLY A 707 13.37 -15.82 -5.86
CA GLY A 707 11.96 -15.77 -5.45
C GLY A 707 11.07 -14.97 -6.40
N TYR A 708 11.55 -14.64 -7.60
CA TYR A 708 10.73 -14.01 -8.65
C TYR A 708 9.97 -15.06 -9.43
N LEU A 709 8.83 -14.68 -10.02
CA LEU A 709 7.98 -15.64 -10.73
C LEU A 709 8.67 -16.07 -12.02
N LEU A 710 8.94 -17.37 -12.13
CA LEU A 710 9.60 -17.97 -13.27
C LEU A 710 8.55 -18.54 -14.23
N VAL A 711 8.58 -18.09 -15.48
CA VAL A 711 7.64 -18.50 -16.52
C VAL A 711 8.37 -18.94 -17.79
N SER A 712 7.79 -19.89 -18.53
CA SER A 712 8.32 -20.39 -19.80
C SER A 712 7.47 -19.92 -20.98
N LYS A 713 8.13 -19.41 -22.02
CA LYS A 713 7.53 -19.16 -23.35
C LYS A 713 7.31 -20.48 -24.10
N SER A 714 6.56 -20.43 -25.21
CA SER A 714 6.28 -21.60 -26.06
C SER A 714 7.52 -22.22 -26.70
N ASP A 715 8.59 -21.43 -26.86
CA ASP A 715 9.87 -21.85 -27.41
C ASP A 715 10.83 -22.43 -26.34
N GLY A 716 10.37 -22.53 -25.08
CA GLY A 716 11.16 -23.00 -23.95
C GLY A 716 11.99 -21.91 -23.25
N THR A 717 11.99 -20.68 -23.75
CA THR A 717 12.72 -19.56 -23.14
C THR A 717 12.13 -19.22 -21.77
N MET A 718 12.98 -19.09 -20.77
CA MET A 718 12.59 -18.74 -19.40
C MET A 718 12.64 -17.22 -19.19
N VAL A 719 11.63 -16.69 -18.50
CA VAL A 719 11.53 -15.28 -18.12
C VAL A 719 11.28 -15.18 -16.63
N SER A 720 12.07 -14.34 -15.96
CA SER A 720 11.87 -13.98 -14.55
C SER A 720 11.04 -12.71 -14.45
N VAL A 721 9.94 -12.75 -13.69
CA VAL A 721 9.01 -11.65 -13.52
C VAL A 721 9.08 -11.13 -12.10
N GLN A 722 9.53 -9.88 -11.96
CA GLN A 722 9.70 -9.23 -10.67
C GLN A 722 8.36 -8.85 -10.02
N PRO A 723 8.26 -8.91 -8.68
CA PRO A 723 7.03 -8.59 -7.95
C PRO A 723 6.71 -7.09 -7.98
N ASP A 724 7.72 -6.23 -7.91
CA ASP A 724 7.58 -4.77 -7.79
C ASP A 724 7.64 -4.13 -9.18
N GLY A 725 6.49 -4.11 -9.82
CA GLY A 725 6.34 -3.67 -11.21
C GLY A 725 5.22 -4.42 -11.92
N ASN A 726 4.83 -5.59 -11.39
CA ASN A 726 3.77 -6.42 -11.95
C ASN A 726 2.58 -6.60 -11.00
N SER A 727 1.41 -6.81 -11.59
CA SER A 727 0.18 -7.23 -10.92
C SER A 727 -0.31 -8.51 -11.57
N PHE A 728 -0.59 -9.54 -10.77
CA PHE A 728 -1.11 -10.81 -11.27
C PHE A 728 -2.63 -10.89 -11.04
N ASP A 729 -3.39 -10.85 -12.12
CA ASP A 729 -4.82 -11.16 -12.16
C ASP A 729 -5.03 -12.63 -12.54
N ILE A 730 -5.27 -13.46 -11.51
CA ILE A 730 -5.51 -14.90 -11.70
C ILE A 730 -6.82 -15.17 -12.44
N MET A 731 -7.83 -14.31 -12.30
CA MET A 731 -9.15 -14.52 -12.93
C MET A 731 -9.08 -14.33 -14.44
N ARG A 732 -8.17 -13.47 -14.89
CA ARG A 732 -7.90 -13.21 -16.31
C ARG A 732 -6.70 -13.98 -16.84
N ASN A 733 -6.00 -14.73 -15.98
CA ASN A 733 -4.70 -15.32 -16.30
C ASN A 733 -3.75 -14.28 -16.93
N LEU A 734 -3.63 -13.11 -16.31
CA LEU A 734 -2.94 -11.96 -16.88
C LEU A 734 -1.96 -11.37 -15.85
N ILE A 735 -0.74 -11.10 -16.29
CA ILE A 735 0.26 -10.34 -15.56
C ILE A 735 0.45 -9.01 -16.28
N THR A 736 0.06 -7.93 -15.60
CA THR A 736 0.14 -6.56 -16.12
C THR A 736 1.23 -5.78 -15.43
N LEU A 737 1.83 -4.82 -16.12
CA LEU A 737 2.66 -3.82 -15.45
C LEU A 737 1.77 -2.98 -14.55
N LYS A 738 2.25 -2.64 -13.34
CA LYS A 738 1.59 -1.64 -12.52
C LYS A 738 1.80 -0.28 -13.19
N ALA A 739 0.71 0.41 -13.50
CA ALA A 739 0.78 1.82 -13.87
C ALA A 739 1.50 2.59 -12.76
N ASN A 740 2.49 3.40 -13.13
CA ASN A 740 3.21 4.23 -12.17
C ASN A 740 2.21 5.18 -11.49
N PRO A 741 2.20 5.28 -10.16
CA PRO A 741 1.38 6.27 -9.44
C PRO A 741 1.86 7.70 -9.67
#